data_AF-A0A956SQD1-F1
#
_entry.id   AF-A0A956SQD1-F1
#
_cell.length_a   1.000
_cell.length_b   1.000
_cell.length_c   1.000
_cell.angle_alpha   90.00
_cell.angle_beta   90.00
_cell.angle_gamma   90.00
#
_symmetry.space_group_name_H-M   'P 1'
#
loop_
_entity.id
_entity.type
_entity.pdbx_description
1 polymer ?
#
loop_
_entity_poly.entity_id
_entity_poly.type
_entity_poly.pdbx_seq_one_letter_code
_entity_poly.pdbx_strand_id
1 'polypeptide(L)'
;GGGRGMRVAYSAEEIKDSFDRARSEAKAAFGNDEIYVERYIQDPKHIEVQILGDTHGNIIHLYERDCSVQRRHQKVVEVAPCVSIPDELRLKMCQSAVQLMKHVGYVNAGTVEFLLEGNEFYFIEVNPRVQVEHTITELITGIDIVQAQILIAQGKDLHTEINIPAQENIPLMGAAIQCRITTEDPLNGFLPDIGKIDTYRSPGGFGIRLDAGNGFQGSVVSPFFDSLLVKVCTHASTFELAAQKMTRSLREFRIRGVKTNIPFMDNVISHPVFLSGEAKTTFIDSTPELFIFSKVRDRGNKTMKYISNITINGFPGIEQAPKKFYEPARRPKKLTLLEDTTINAKHILDHQGADAVANWVKNRKEVLLTDTTFRDAHQSLLATRVRTQDFLNIAAETEKAIPQLFSSEVWGGATFDVAYRFLNEDPWERLEKLRKEMPSTLLQMLFRGSNAVGYQNYPDNVIESFIQQAAKSGVDVFRIFDSLNWIPQMEKSIQVVRDTGKIAEASICYTGDINDPLRTKYTIDYYKDMAKELENQGAHIIAIKDMAGILKPEAAYRLISELKATVGVPIHLHTHDTSGNGVFTYARAVKAGVDIVDVAMSAMSSATSQPSMSSLYYALSDTERIPSINIENVQQINHYWEDIRTRYEDFENGVSAPQTEVYQHEMPGGQYSNLKQQAKAVGLEDKWDEIKKMYALVNQMFGDIIKVTPSSKVVGDMSLFMVQNNLIEEDIYNQGQSVDFPESVISFFMGDLGQPVGGFPQKLQKIILKSNQPITVRPGALADPIDLNQTKQRLAELINKEPSNEDVLSYIMYPEVFLDYQKNYEQFGDVTVLDTATFFHGMRTGESIEVQIEKGKTLIIKLNQIGEPDSEGNRIMYFDLNGQGREVVVKDRSITSTKVVRKKAEPTNKEHVGATMPGSIIEVLV
;
A
#
# COMPACT_ATOMS: atom_id res chain seq x y z
N GLY A 1 -7.04 33.12 -38.76
CA GLY A 1 -8.12 32.14 -38.53
C GLY A 1 -7.68 31.05 -37.56
N GLY A 2 -8.58 30.56 -36.70
CA GLY A 2 -8.29 29.54 -35.67
C GLY A 2 -7.82 30.09 -34.30
N GLY A 3 -8.17 31.34 -33.98
CA GLY A 3 -7.76 32.00 -32.73
C GLY A 3 -6.30 32.49 -32.69
N ARG A 4 -5.54 32.31 -33.79
CA ARG A 4 -4.17 32.79 -33.97
C ARG A 4 -4.13 34.13 -34.69
N GLY A 5 -3.19 34.99 -34.32
CA GLY A 5 -3.01 36.33 -34.90
C GLY A 5 -3.96 37.41 -34.38
N MET A 6 -4.55 37.23 -33.19
CA MET A 6 -5.35 38.26 -32.50
C MET A 6 -4.76 38.58 -31.12
N ARG A 7 -4.87 39.84 -30.67
CA ARG A 7 -4.42 40.32 -29.36
C ARG A 7 -5.39 41.37 -28.82
N VAL A 8 -5.66 41.30 -27.52
CA VAL A 8 -6.41 42.33 -26.80
C VAL A 8 -5.43 43.39 -26.32
N ALA A 9 -5.77 44.67 -26.50
CA ALA A 9 -5.05 45.79 -25.92
C ALA A 9 -6.03 46.61 -25.07
N TYR A 10 -5.78 46.71 -23.77
CA TYR A 10 -6.66 47.41 -22.81
C TYR A 10 -6.27 48.88 -22.63
N SER A 11 -5.05 49.24 -23.00
CA SER A 11 -4.53 50.60 -22.88
C SER A 11 -3.70 51.02 -24.10
N ALA A 12 -3.42 52.32 -24.21
CA ALA A 12 -2.64 52.87 -25.31
C ALA A 12 -1.19 52.34 -25.33
N GLU A 13 -0.64 52.02 -24.17
CA GLU A 13 0.72 51.50 -24.01
C GLU A 13 0.87 50.07 -24.56
N GLU A 14 -0.19 49.26 -24.48
CA GLU A 14 -0.19 47.86 -24.95
C GLU A 14 -0.37 47.72 -26.46
N ILE A 15 -0.87 48.75 -27.14
CA ILE A 15 -1.21 48.70 -28.58
C ILE A 15 0.00 48.34 -29.41
N LYS A 16 1.16 48.97 -29.15
CA LYS A 16 2.35 48.77 -29.99
C LYS A 16 2.84 47.31 -29.95
N ASP A 17 3.01 46.75 -28.75
CA ASP A 17 3.46 45.37 -28.59
C ASP A 17 2.43 44.38 -29.15
N SER A 18 1.15 44.59 -28.84
CA SER A 18 0.06 43.73 -29.32
C SER A 18 -0.04 43.71 -30.84
N PHE A 19 0.08 44.87 -31.48
CA PHE A 19 0.03 45.02 -32.93
C PHE A 19 1.23 44.35 -33.60
N ASP A 20 2.46 44.61 -33.12
CA ASP A 20 3.69 44.03 -33.68
C ASP A 20 3.69 42.50 -33.57
N ARG A 21 3.21 41.97 -32.44
CA ARG A 21 3.09 40.53 -32.21
C ARG A 21 2.01 39.90 -33.09
N ALA A 22 0.83 40.50 -33.18
CA ALA A 22 -0.25 40.01 -34.05
C ALA A 22 0.19 39.99 -35.52
N ARG A 23 0.84 41.06 -35.99
CA ARG A 23 1.41 41.18 -37.33
C ARG A 23 2.45 40.10 -37.63
N SER A 24 3.40 39.90 -36.72
CA SER A 24 4.44 38.88 -36.86
C SER A 24 3.85 37.46 -36.92
N GLU A 25 2.89 37.17 -36.03
CA GLU A 25 2.19 35.88 -36.01
C GLU A 25 1.36 35.66 -37.27
N ALA A 26 0.66 36.68 -37.76
CA ALA A 26 -0.13 36.61 -38.99
C ALA A 26 0.76 36.30 -40.20
N LYS A 27 1.91 36.98 -40.34
CA LYS A 27 2.89 36.71 -41.39
C LYS A 27 3.42 35.28 -41.34
N ALA A 28 3.77 34.81 -40.13
CA ALA A 28 4.34 33.49 -39.94
C ALA A 28 3.34 32.35 -40.19
N ALA A 29 2.08 32.52 -39.77
CA ALA A 29 1.07 31.48 -39.86
C ALA A 29 0.27 31.49 -41.17
N PHE A 30 0.04 32.67 -41.75
CA PHE A 30 -0.88 32.86 -42.89
C PHE A 30 -0.22 33.47 -44.13
N GLY A 31 1.03 33.95 -44.03
CA GLY A 31 1.75 34.55 -45.15
C GLY A 31 1.30 35.97 -45.53
N ASN A 32 0.30 36.53 -44.84
CA ASN A 32 -0.19 37.91 -44.99
C ASN A 32 -0.19 38.59 -43.60
N ASP A 33 0.30 39.84 -43.54
CA ASP A 33 0.48 40.62 -42.32
C ASP A 33 -0.50 41.80 -42.19
N GLU A 34 -1.57 41.84 -42.98
CA GLU A 34 -2.67 42.79 -42.83
C GLU A 34 -3.37 42.61 -41.46
N ILE A 35 -3.55 43.74 -40.76
CA ILE A 35 -4.18 43.81 -39.45
C ILE A 35 -5.27 44.89 -39.47
N TYR A 36 -6.38 44.63 -38.81
CA TYR A 36 -7.45 45.58 -38.53
C TYR A 36 -7.74 45.60 -37.01
N VAL A 37 -8.55 46.55 -36.56
CA VAL A 37 -8.90 46.70 -35.14
C VAL A 37 -10.42 46.69 -35.00
N GLU A 38 -10.91 45.97 -34.00
CA GLU A 38 -12.31 45.94 -33.59
C GLU A 38 -12.48 46.36 -32.14
N ARG A 39 -13.69 46.79 -31.79
CA ARG A 39 -14.06 46.99 -30.39
C ARG A 39 -14.07 45.63 -29.70
N TYR A 40 -13.24 45.46 -28.68
CA TYR A 40 -13.27 44.27 -27.83
C TYR A 40 -14.56 44.24 -27.00
N ILE A 41 -15.39 43.23 -27.24
CA ILE A 41 -16.60 42.98 -26.44
C ILE A 41 -16.18 42.13 -25.25
N GLN A 42 -16.51 42.57 -24.03
CA GLN A 42 -16.17 41.84 -22.81
C GLN A 42 -17.21 40.75 -22.54
N ASP A 43 -16.73 39.56 -22.19
CA ASP A 43 -17.54 38.39 -21.84
C ASP A 43 -18.72 38.07 -22.80
N PRO A 44 -18.51 38.08 -24.14
CA PRO A 44 -19.57 37.76 -25.08
C PRO A 44 -19.93 36.27 -25.03
N LYS A 45 -21.12 35.96 -25.56
CA LYS A 45 -21.39 34.63 -26.11
C LYS A 45 -20.94 34.58 -27.57
N HIS A 46 -20.37 33.45 -27.98
CA HIS A 46 -20.05 33.19 -29.38
C HIS A 46 -21.17 32.31 -29.96
N ILE A 47 -22.03 32.90 -30.78
CA ILE A 47 -23.17 32.22 -31.40
C ILE A 47 -22.95 32.18 -32.90
N GLU A 48 -23.15 31.02 -33.51
CA GLU A 48 -22.94 30.86 -34.95
C GLU A 48 -24.12 30.16 -35.61
N VAL A 49 -24.43 30.53 -36.86
CA VAL A 49 -25.60 30.05 -37.59
C VAL A 49 -25.16 29.20 -38.77
N GLN A 50 -25.66 27.96 -38.83
CA GLN A 50 -25.43 27.06 -39.95
C GLN A 50 -26.28 27.45 -41.15
N ILE A 51 -25.67 27.54 -42.33
CA ILE A 51 -26.34 27.89 -43.58
C ILE A 51 -26.12 26.78 -44.61
N LEU A 52 -27.14 26.52 -45.44
CA LEU A 52 -27.05 25.80 -46.70
C LEU A 52 -27.63 26.67 -47.81
N GLY A 53 -26.89 26.85 -48.90
CA GLY A 53 -27.37 27.49 -50.13
C GLY A 53 -27.13 26.59 -51.35
N ASP A 54 -28.08 26.51 -52.28
CA ASP A 54 -27.89 25.80 -53.55
C ASP A 54 -27.63 26.74 -54.74
N THR A 55 -27.40 26.14 -55.91
CA THR A 55 -27.20 26.86 -57.17
C THR A 55 -28.48 27.44 -57.77
N HIS A 56 -29.64 27.21 -57.15
CA HIS A 56 -30.96 27.65 -57.61
C HIS A 56 -31.46 28.88 -56.81
N GLY A 57 -30.66 29.37 -55.87
CA GLY A 57 -30.96 30.55 -55.05
C GLY A 57 -31.71 30.24 -53.76
N ASN A 58 -31.92 28.96 -53.42
CA ASN A 58 -32.49 28.57 -52.14
C ASN A 58 -31.42 28.71 -51.05
N ILE A 59 -31.74 29.41 -49.96
CA ILE A 59 -30.86 29.57 -48.79
C ILE A 59 -31.69 29.38 -47.53
N ILE A 60 -31.24 28.46 -46.67
CA ILE A 60 -31.85 28.11 -45.39
C ILE A 60 -30.81 28.17 -44.25
N HIS A 61 -31.29 28.36 -43.02
CA HIS A 61 -30.51 28.13 -41.81
C HIS A 61 -30.90 26.81 -41.13
N LEU A 62 -29.92 26.15 -40.52
CA LEU A 62 -30.11 24.96 -39.68
C LEU A 62 -29.92 25.32 -38.19
N TYR A 63 -30.61 26.38 -37.78
CA TYR A 63 -30.46 27.00 -36.46
C TYR A 63 -29.02 27.42 -36.11
N GLU A 64 -28.81 27.73 -34.84
CA GLU A 64 -27.56 28.21 -34.28
C GLU A 64 -26.86 27.19 -33.37
N ARG A 65 -25.57 27.42 -33.15
CA ARG A 65 -24.73 26.74 -32.15
C ARG A 65 -24.15 27.77 -31.18
N ASP A 66 -24.07 27.41 -29.92
CA ASP A 66 -23.32 28.14 -28.90
C ASP A 66 -21.92 27.53 -28.77
N CYS A 67 -20.92 28.33 -29.13
CA CYS A 67 -19.50 27.98 -29.09
C CYS A 67 -18.75 28.84 -28.06
N SER A 68 -19.44 29.33 -27.02
CA SER A 68 -18.88 30.23 -26.01
C SER A 68 -17.90 29.55 -25.06
N VAL A 69 -17.92 28.22 -24.95
CA VAL A 69 -16.96 27.52 -24.09
C VAL A 69 -15.61 27.44 -24.80
N GLN A 70 -14.74 28.39 -24.48
CA GLN A 70 -13.45 28.59 -25.14
C GLN A 70 -12.30 28.67 -24.15
N ARG A 71 -11.10 28.29 -24.59
CA ARG A 71 -9.85 28.53 -23.87
C ARG A 71 -8.92 29.32 -24.78
N ARG A 72 -8.47 30.51 -24.38
CA ARG A 72 -7.61 31.38 -25.22
C ARG A 72 -8.16 31.56 -26.64
N HIS A 73 -9.45 31.84 -26.74
CA HIS A 73 -10.19 32.03 -28.02
C HIS A 73 -10.27 30.80 -28.94
N GLN A 74 -9.95 29.61 -28.43
CA GLN A 74 -10.18 28.35 -29.13
C GLN A 74 -11.42 27.68 -28.54
N LYS A 75 -12.39 27.32 -29.41
CA LYS A 75 -13.56 26.52 -29.03
C LYS A 75 -13.10 25.25 -28.31
N VAL A 76 -13.85 24.80 -27.30
CA VAL A 76 -13.58 23.56 -26.56
C VAL A 76 -14.81 22.65 -26.52
N VAL A 77 -15.97 23.24 -26.22
CA VAL A 77 -17.27 22.57 -26.18
C VAL A 77 -18.26 23.41 -26.98
N GLU A 78 -19.08 22.73 -27.76
CA GLU A 78 -20.12 23.35 -28.57
C GLU A 78 -21.49 22.74 -28.25
N VAL A 79 -22.53 23.57 -28.24
CA VAL A 79 -23.90 23.17 -27.90
C VAL A 79 -24.86 23.64 -29.00
N ALA A 80 -25.84 22.82 -29.36
CA ALA A 80 -26.90 23.18 -30.29
C ALA A 80 -28.25 22.73 -29.74
N PRO A 81 -29.30 23.57 -29.72
CA PRO A 81 -29.28 25.02 -29.94
C PRO A 81 -28.63 25.79 -28.77
N CYS A 82 -28.60 27.13 -28.82
CA CYS A 82 -28.29 27.95 -27.64
C CYS A 82 -29.48 27.97 -26.68
N VAL A 83 -29.28 27.46 -25.46
CA VAL A 83 -30.37 27.15 -24.51
C VAL A 83 -30.68 28.26 -23.51
N SER A 84 -29.84 29.29 -23.44
CA SER A 84 -29.90 30.32 -22.41
C SER A 84 -30.42 31.66 -22.94
N ILE A 85 -30.85 31.74 -24.20
CA ILE A 85 -31.33 32.97 -24.82
C ILE A 85 -32.75 32.78 -25.39
N PRO A 86 -33.59 33.83 -25.44
CA PRO A 86 -34.95 33.72 -25.95
C PRO A 86 -35.00 33.31 -27.44
N ASP A 87 -36.01 32.53 -27.81
CA ASP A 87 -36.25 32.06 -29.18
C ASP A 87 -36.33 33.20 -30.20
N GLU A 88 -36.94 34.32 -29.82
CA GLU A 88 -37.02 35.51 -30.69
C GLU A 88 -35.62 36.01 -31.09
N LEU A 89 -34.68 36.07 -30.14
CA LEU A 89 -33.32 36.52 -30.39
C LEU A 89 -32.53 35.51 -31.24
N ARG A 90 -32.71 34.21 -30.97
CA ARG A 90 -32.13 33.12 -31.77
C ARG A 90 -32.56 33.20 -33.23
N LEU A 91 -33.86 33.34 -33.46
CA LEU A 91 -34.45 33.45 -34.79
C LEU A 91 -34.03 34.75 -35.49
N LYS A 92 -33.92 35.87 -34.76
CA LYS A 92 -33.41 37.13 -35.31
C LYS A 92 -31.99 36.98 -35.83
N MET A 93 -31.09 36.35 -35.08
CA MET A 93 -29.71 36.07 -35.53
C MET A 93 -29.70 35.14 -36.76
N CYS A 94 -30.52 34.08 -36.75
CA CYS A 94 -30.65 33.17 -37.88
C CYS A 94 -31.11 33.90 -39.16
N GLN A 95 -32.11 34.79 -39.04
CA GLN A 95 -32.61 35.59 -40.15
C GLN A 95 -31.56 36.57 -40.67
N SER A 96 -30.79 37.21 -39.78
CA SER A 96 -29.67 38.09 -40.17
C SER A 96 -28.58 37.33 -40.94
N ALA A 97 -28.25 36.11 -40.51
CA ALA A 97 -27.32 35.24 -41.25
C ALA A 97 -27.87 34.89 -42.65
N VAL A 98 -29.14 34.50 -42.75
CA VAL A 98 -29.78 34.22 -44.05
C VAL A 98 -29.82 35.47 -44.94
N GLN A 99 -30.10 36.65 -44.37
CA GLN A 99 -30.11 37.91 -45.12
C GLN A 99 -28.73 38.22 -45.73
N LEU A 100 -27.66 38.08 -44.94
CA LEU A 100 -26.28 38.24 -45.41
C LEU A 100 -25.96 37.25 -46.54
N MET A 101 -26.26 35.97 -46.33
CA MET A 101 -25.93 34.91 -47.27
C MET A 101 -26.74 35.00 -48.57
N LYS A 102 -28.01 35.43 -48.49
CA LYS A 102 -28.84 35.74 -49.67
C LYS A 102 -28.29 36.90 -50.46
N HIS A 103 -27.81 37.95 -49.80
CA HIS A 103 -27.27 39.12 -50.48
C HIS A 103 -26.06 38.79 -51.36
N VAL A 104 -25.20 37.87 -50.90
CA VAL A 104 -24.00 37.45 -51.64
C VAL A 104 -24.22 36.25 -52.56
N GLY A 105 -25.44 35.70 -52.61
CA GLY A 105 -25.74 34.49 -53.38
C GLY A 105 -24.91 33.28 -52.93
N TYR A 106 -24.82 33.06 -51.62
CA TYR A 106 -23.98 32.02 -51.04
C TYR A 106 -24.39 30.61 -51.50
N VAL A 107 -23.40 29.76 -51.81
CA VAL A 107 -23.59 28.37 -52.26
C VAL A 107 -22.81 27.42 -51.35
N ASN A 108 -23.37 26.22 -51.15
CA ASN A 108 -22.88 25.13 -50.29
C ASN A 108 -23.11 25.41 -48.79
N ALA A 109 -22.43 24.67 -47.91
CA ALA A 109 -22.51 24.89 -46.47
C ALA A 109 -21.53 25.97 -46.01
N GLY A 110 -22.04 26.87 -45.19
CA GLY A 110 -21.26 27.92 -44.54
C GLY A 110 -21.77 28.19 -43.14
N THR A 111 -21.00 28.92 -42.35
CA THR A 111 -21.41 29.36 -41.02
C THR A 111 -21.15 30.84 -40.83
N VAL A 112 -22.14 31.55 -40.30
CA VAL A 112 -22.03 32.97 -39.95
C VAL A 112 -21.85 33.08 -38.44
N GLU A 113 -20.74 33.64 -37.98
CA GLU A 113 -20.41 33.78 -36.55
C GLU A 113 -20.77 35.17 -36.02
N PHE A 114 -21.28 35.21 -34.78
CA PHE A 114 -21.67 36.41 -34.06
C PHE A 114 -21.10 36.42 -32.63
N LEU A 115 -20.80 37.61 -32.12
CA LEU A 115 -20.65 37.85 -30.69
C LEU A 115 -21.94 38.46 -30.13
N LEU A 116 -22.43 37.93 -29.01
CA LEU A 116 -23.65 38.35 -28.35
C LEU A 116 -23.33 38.94 -26.96
N GLU A 117 -23.76 40.18 -26.71
CA GLU A 117 -23.65 40.90 -25.44
C GLU A 117 -25.04 41.43 -25.04
N GLY A 118 -25.58 40.94 -23.92
CA GLY A 118 -26.97 41.21 -23.55
C GLY A 118 -27.94 40.71 -24.63
N ASN A 119 -28.65 41.62 -25.29
CA ASN A 119 -29.57 41.33 -26.40
C ASN A 119 -29.06 41.81 -27.77
N GLU A 120 -27.84 42.36 -27.82
CA GLU A 120 -27.24 42.88 -29.05
C GLU A 120 -26.21 41.88 -29.59
N PHE A 121 -26.28 41.59 -30.89
CA PHE A 121 -25.36 40.68 -31.56
C PHE A 121 -24.61 41.37 -32.68
N TYR A 122 -23.34 40.99 -32.86
CA TYR A 122 -22.39 41.61 -33.77
C TYR A 122 -21.78 40.54 -34.66
N PHE A 123 -21.90 40.71 -35.98
CA PHE A 123 -21.24 39.84 -36.96
C PHE A 123 -19.72 39.92 -36.79
N ILE A 124 -19.04 38.77 -36.90
CA ILE A 124 -17.56 38.72 -36.87
C ILE A 124 -16.95 38.06 -38.11
N GLU A 125 -17.46 36.92 -38.55
CA GLU A 125 -16.84 36.13 -39.61
C GLU A 125 -17.87 35.27 -40.34
N VAL A 126 -17.60 34.95 -41.61
CA VAL A 126 -18.21 33.79 -42.29
C VAL A 126 -17.14 32.74 -42.47
N ASN A 127 -17.40 31.52 -42.01
CA ASN A 127 -16.61 30.35 -42.36
C ASN A 127 -17.23 29.72 -43.63
N PRO A 128 -16.62 29.88 -44.82
CA PRO A 128 -17.24 29.43 -46.08
C PRO A 128 -16.98 27.93 -46.33
N ARG A 129 -17.19 27.10 -45.31
CA ARG A 129 -16.91 25.67 -45.29
C ARG A 129 -17.69 24.99 -44.17
N VAL A 130 -17.66 23.66 -44.17
CA VAL A 130 -18.07 22.87 -43.00
C VAL A 130 -17.16 23.13 -41.80
N GLN A 131 -17.74 23.07 -40.61
CA GLN A 131 -17.06 23.25 -39.33
C GLN A 131 -16.97 21.94 -38.55
N VAL A 132 -16.10 21.88 -37.53
CA VAL A 132 -15.85 20.64 -36.78
C VAL A 132 -17.10 20.20 -35.99
N GLU A 133 -17.89 21.19 -35.57
CA GLU A 133 -19.12 21.17 -34.78
C GLU A 133 -20.41 21.07 -35.61
N HIS A 134 -20.35 20.78 -36.92
CA HIS A 134 -21.57 20.55 -37.71
C HIS A 134 -22.42 19.38 -37.17
N THR A 135 -21.76 18.39 -36.55
CA THR A 135 -22.34 17.17 -36.00
C THR A 135 -23.52 17.40 -35.04
N ILE A 136 -23.44 18.43 -34.19
CA ILE A 136 -24.50 18.76 -33.22
C ILE A 136 -25.69 19.42 -33.90
N THR A 137 -25.50 20.14 -35.01
CA THR A 137 -26.60 20.63 -35.85
C THR A 137 -27.30 19.47 -36.56
N GLU A 138 -26.56 18.50 -37.09
CA GLU A 138 -27.17 17.31 -37.71
C GLU A 138 -28.04 16.55 -36.71
N LEU A 139 -27.58 16.41 -35.46
CA LEU A 139 -28.33 15.69 -34.42
C LEU A 139 -29.66 16.36 -34.04
N ILE A 140 -29.70 17.69 -33.99
CA ILE A 140 -30.94 18.41 -33.64
C ILE A 140 -31.87 18.64 -34.84
N THR A 141 -31.37 18.56 -36.08
CA THR A 141 -32.20 18.81 -37.28
C THR A 141 -32.56 17.53 -38.04
N GLY A 142 -31.78 16.46 -37.89
CA GLY A 142 -31.91 15.25 -38.69
C GLY A 142 -31.41 15.41 -40.14
N ILE A 143 -30.76 16.53 -40.46
CA ILE A 143 -30.24 16.84 -41.79
C ILE A 143 -28.74 16.53 -41.83
N ASP A 144 -28.33 15.67 -42.76
CA ASP A 144 -26.92 15.37 -43.03
C ASP A 144 -26.31 16.50 -43.87
N ILE A 145 -25.47 17.31 -43.23
CA ILE A 145 -24.86 18.50 -43.81
C ILE A 145 -23.84 18.10 -44.87
N VAL A 146 -23.01 17.09 -44.60
CA VAL A 146 -21.94 16.67 -45.52
C VAL A 146 -22.52 16.07 -46.79
N GLN A 147 -23.57 15.26 -46.68
CA GLN A 147 -24.32 14.76 -47.83
C GLN A 147 -24.95 15.91 -48.62
N ALA A 148 -25.58 16.88 -47.94
CA ALA A 148 -26.15 18.06 -48.59
C ALA A 148 -25.09 18.85 -49.36
N GLN A 149 -23.90 19.07 -48.80
CA GLN A 149 -22.79 19.75 -49.49
C GLN A 149 -22.42 19.07 -50.81
N ILE A 150 -22.34 17.73 -50.81
CA ILE A 150 -22.00 16.95 -52.01
C ILE A 150 -23.11 17.07 -53.06
N LEU A 151 -24.37 16.96 -52.65
CA LEU A 151 -25.52 17.04 -53.55
C LEU A 151 -25.70 18.45 -54.13
N ILE A 152 -25.50 19.50 -53.33
CA ILE A 152 -25.48 20.89 -53.80
C ILE A 152 -24.37 21.08 -54.84
N ALA A 153 -23.16 20.55 -54.59
CA ALA A 153 -22.06 20.64 -55.55
C ALA A 153 -22.32 19.88 -56.86
N GLN A 154 -23.27 18.94 -56.87
CA GLN A 154 -23.79 18.29 -58.09
C GLN A 154 -24.86 19.12 -58.81
N GLY A 155 -25.20 20.31 -58.31
CA GLY A 155 -26.21 21.20 -58.87
C GLY A 155 -27.65 20.86 -58.46
N LYS A 156 -27.85 20.02 -57.44
CA LYS A 156 -29.20 19.62 -56.99
C LYS A 156 -29.88 20.70 -56.16
N ASP A 157 -31.20 20.78 -56.28
CA ASP A 157 -32.06 21.68 -55.51
C ASP A 157 -32.32 21.17 -54.07
N LEU A 158 -32.22 22.08 -53.08
CA LEU A 158 -32.37 21.76 -51.65
C LEU A 158 -33.70 21.07 -51.35
N HIS A 159 -34.80 21.53 -51.95
CA HIS A 159 -36.14 21.16 -51.55
C HIS A 159 -36.69 19.97 -52.34
N THR A 160 -36.47 19.96 -53.65
CA THR A 160 -37.09 19.01 -54.57
C THR A 160 -36.25 17.75 -54.81
N GLU A 161 -34.93 17.84 -54.70
CA GLU A 161 -34.03 16.72 -54.98
C GLU A 161 -33.28 16.22 -53.74
N ILE A 162 -32.85 17.12 -52.86
CA ILE A 162 -32.18 16.78 -51.59
C ILE A 162 -33.21 16.48 -50.49
N ASN A 163 -34.47 16.92 -50.68
CA ASN A 163 -35.60 16.73 -49.75
C ASN A 163 -35.41 17.43 -48.39
N ILE A 164 -34.72 18.56 -48.36
CA ILE A 164 -34.65 19.42 -47.17
C ILE A 164 -35.93 20.27 -47.12
N PRO A 165 -36.68 20.27 -46.00
CA PRO A 165 -37.95 21.00 -45.91
C PRO A 165 -37.76 22.51 -46.02
N ALA A 166 -38.87 23.23 -46.26
CA ALA A 166 -38.91 24.68 -46.15
C ALA A 166 -38.50 25.15 -44.74
N GLN A 167 -38.01 26.39 -44.62
CA GLN A 167 -37.38 26.93 -43.41
C GLN A 167 -38.22 26.75 -42.14
N GLU A 168 -39.53 26.96 -42.24
CA GLU A 168 -40.50 26.85 -41.15
C GLU A 168 -40.75 25.40 -40.69
N ASN A 169 -40.37 24.43 -41.50
CA ASN A 169 -40.58 23.00 -41.26
C ASN A 169 -39.27 22.24 -40.93
N ILE A 170 -38.16 22.97 -40.73
CA ILE A 170 -36.91 22.35 -40.29
C ILE A 170 -37.08 21.87 -38.84
N PRO A 171 -36.80 20.60 -38.52
CA PRO A 171 -36.96 20.10 -37.16
C PRO A 171 -35.97 20.73 -36.18
N LEU A 172 -36.43 20.94 -34.93
CA LEU A 172 -35.58 21.25 -33.78
C LEU A 172 -35.82 20.20 -32.69
N MET A 173 -34.98 19.16 -32.68
CA MET A 173 -35.12 17.98 -31.83
C MET A 173 -34.18 18.06 -30.64
N GLY A 174 -34.65 18.58 -29.52
CA GLY A 174 -33.92 18.59 -28.25
C GLY A 174 -32.62 19.40 -28.31
N ALA A 175 -31.56 18.88 -27.69
CA ALA A 175 -30.25 19.52 -27.63
C ALA A 175 -29.13 18.51 -27.83
N ALA A 176 -28.02 18.99 -28.39
CA ALA A 176 -26.80 18.22 -28.61
C ALA A 176 -25.56 18.97 -28.13
N ILE A 177 -24.56 18.23 -27.65
CA ILE A 177 -23.30 18.74 -27.11
C ILE A 177 -22.15 18.02 -27.80
N GLN A 178 -21.11 18.74 -28.22
CA GLN A 178 -19.87 18.17 -28.73
C GLN A 178 -18.71 18.44 -27.76
N CYS A 179 -17.89 17.41 -27.55
CA CYS A 179 -16.59 17.52 -26.89
C CYS A 179 -15.51 16.88 -27.77
N ARG A 180 -14.33 17.48 -27.80
CA ARG A 180 -13.14 16.93 -28.47
C ARG A 180 -12.21 16.30 -27.45
N ILE A 181 -12.00 15.00 -27.56
CA ILE A 181 -10.99 14.29 -26.76
C ILE A 181 -9.66 14.40 -27.49
N THR A 182 -8.69 15.02 -26.82
CA THR A 182 -7.34 15.28 -27.35
C THR A 182 -6.27 14.64 -26.47
N THR A 183 -5.03 14.57 -26.96
CA THR A 183 -3.85 14.17 -26.15
C THR A 183 -3.25 15.29 -25.30
N GLU A 184 -3.88 16.46 -25.25
CA GLU A 184 -3.39 17.58 -24.44
C GLU A 184 -3.47 17.24 -22.96
N ASP A 185 -2.34 17.33 -22.25
CA ASP A 185 -2.28 17.08 -20.81
C ASP A 185 -2.64 18.36 -20.01
N PRO A 186 -3.81 18.42 -19.35
CA PRO A 186 -4.22 19.60 -18.60
C PRO A 186 -3.27 19.97 -17.45
N LEU A 187 -2.55 18.99 -16.89
CA LEU A 187 -1.57 19.20 -15.82
C LEU A 187 -0.23 19.76 -16.34
N ASN A 188 0.02 19.62 -17.64
CA ASN A 188 1.24 20.08 -18.29
C ASN A 188 0.95 21.20 -19.29
N GLY A 189 0.07 22.14 -18.91
CA GLY A 189 -0.24 23.32 -19.73
C GLY A 189 -0.94 23.01 -21.06
N PHE A 190 -1.55 21.82 -21.19
CA PHE A 190 -2.21 21.31 -22.40
C PHE A 190 -1.22 21.06 -23.55
N LEU A 191 0.02 20.71 -23.23
CA LEU A 191 0.94 20.19 -24.23
C LEU A 191 0.41 18.84 -24.77
N PRO A 192 0.34 18.63 -26.09
CA PRO A 192 -0.03 17.34 -26.68
C PRO A 192 0.95 16.25 -26.29
N ASP A 193 0.46 15.20 -25.64
CA ASP A 193 1.21 13.98 -25.39
C ASP A 193 1.37 13.17 -26.68
N ILE A 194 2.46 12.42 -26.78
CA ILE A 194 2.83 11.61 -27.94
C ILE A 194 3.13 10.18 -27.51
N GLY A 195 2.95 9.22 -28.43
CA GLY A 195 3.26 7.82 -28.17
C GLY A 195 2.16 6.87 -28.59
N LYS A 196 2.31 5.60 -28.20
CA LYS A 196 1.41 4.52 -28.58
C LYS A 196 0.17 4.51 -27.68
N ILE A 197 -1.01 4.29 -28.25
CA ILE A 197 -2.25 4.03 -27.52
C ILE A 197 -2.33 2.53 -27.21
N ASP A 198 -2.15 2.17 -25.95
CA ASP A 198 -2.16 0.77 -25.48
C ASP A 198 -3.58 0.22 -25.37
N THR A 199 -4.52 1.07 -24.96
CA THR A 199 -5.94 0.71 -24.82
C THR A 199 -6.79 1.86 -25.32
N TYR A 200 -7.74 1.55 -26.20
CA TYR A 200 -8.78 2.47 -26.62
C TYR A 200 -10.13 1.77 -26.49
N ARG A 201 -10.96 2.24 -25.55
CA ARG A 201 -12.38 1.88 -25.50
C ARG A 201 -13.22 3.13 -25.54
N SER A 202 -13.98 3.22 -26.62
CA SER A 202 -14.98 4.24 -26.81
C SER A 202 -16.32 3.77 -26.21
N PRO A 203 -17.05 4.67 -25.54
CA PRO A 203 -18.38 4.36 -25.04
C PRO A 203 -19.38 4.26 -26.19
N GLY A 204 -20.54 3.66 -25.93
CA GLY A 204 -21.68 3.67 -26.85
C GLY A 204 -22.96 4.14 -26.17
N GLY A 205 -24.10 3.74 -26.73
CA GLY A 205 -25.43 3.94 -26.15
C GLY A 205 -26.32 4.91 -26.94
N PHE A 206 -27.60 4.94 -26.59
CA PHE A 206 -28.59 5.77 -27.29
C PHE A 206 -28.31 7.28 -27.13
N GLY A 207 -28.26 7.99 -28.25
CA GLY A 207 -27.95 9.42 -28.31
C GLY A 207 -26.48 9.74 -28.07
N ILE A 208 -25.58 8.80 -28.34
CA ILE A 208 -24.13 9.02 -28.39
C ILE A 208 -23.68 8.82 -29.83
N ARG A 209 -23.00 9.82 -30.39
CA ARG A 209 -22.33 9.77 -31.70
C ARG A 209 -20.84 9.95 -31.50
N LEU A 210 -20.04 9.16 -32.20
CA LEU A 210 -18.59 9.24 -32.17
C LEU A 210 -18.05 9.38 -33.58
N ASP A 211 -17.25 10.41 -33.80
CA ASP A 211 -16.52 10.64 -35.03
C ASP A 211 -15.02 10.51 -34.68
N ALA A 212 -14.49 9.30 -34.86
CA ALA A 212 -13.12 8.96 -34.47
C ALA A 212 -12.09 9.57 -35.44
N GLY A 213 -11.01 10.14 -34.88
CA GLY A 213 -9.79 10.53 -35.59
C GLY A 213 -8.74 9.43 -35.45
N ASN A 214 -7.56 9.78 -34.91
CA ASN A 214 -6.46 8.82 -34.69
C ASN A 214 -6.55 8.04 -33.37
N GLY A 215 -7.73 8.03 -32.73
CA GLY A 215 -7.99 7.26 -31.51
C GLY A 215 -8.44 5.83 -31.83
N PHE A 216 -7.50 4.88 -31.90
CA PHE A 216 -7.80 3.45 -31.97
C PHE A 216 -6.68 2.64 -31.31
N GLN A 217 -6.96 1.38 -30.98
CA GLN A 217 -6.00 0.55 -30.25
C GLN A 217 -4.75 0.28 -31.09
N GLY A 218 -3.58 0.57 -30.53
CA GLY A 218 -2.28 0.40 -31.19
C GLY A 218 -1.82 1.58 -32.05
N SER A 219 -2.62 2.66 -32.19
CA SER A 219 -2.20 3.84 -32.94
C SER A 219 -1.02 4.54 -32.27
N VAL A 220 -0.17 5.21 -33.07
CA VAL A 220 0.95 6.01 -32.55
C VAL A 220 0.66 7.48 -32.85
N VAL A 221 0.46 8.26 -31.79
CA VAL A 221 0.24 9.70 -31.86
C VAL A 221 1.55 10.40 -32.16
N SER A 222 1.61 11.07 -33.31
CA SER A 222 2.79 11.82 -33.77
C SER A 222 2.72 13.30 -33.38
N PRO A 223 3.85 14.02 -33.28
CA PRO A 223 3.87 15.45 -32.97
C PRO A 223 3.50 16.37 -34.15
N PHE A 224 3.23 15.82 -35.35
CA PHE A 224 3.15 16.60 -36.58
C PHE A 224 1.75 17.14 -36.92
N PHE A 225 0.71 16.60 -36.28
CA PHE A 225 -0.69 16.94 -36.56
C PHE A 225 -1.37 17.50 -35.29
N ASP A 226 -2.66 17.81 -35.39
CA ASP A 226 -3.44 18.14 -34.21
C ASP A 226 -3.59 16.93 -33.26
N SER A 227 -3.92 17.22 -32.02
CA SER A 227 -3.96 16.24 -30.92
C SER A 227 -5.28 15.46 -30.85
N LEU A 228 -6.15 15.55 -31.86
CA LEU A 228 -7.50 14.98 -31.83
C LEU A 228 -7.48 13.45 -31.88
N LEU A 229 -8.13 12.82 -30.88
CA LEU A 229 -8.38 11.38 -30.86
C LEU A 229 -9.77 11.04 -31.37
N VAL A 230 -10.80 11.69 -30.82
CA VAL A 230 -12.21 11.43 -31.14
C VAL A 230 -13.08 12.62 -30.79
N LYS A 231 -14.08 12.90 -31.62
CA LYS A 231 -15.16 13.82 -31.29
C LYS A 231 -16.31 13.01 -30.70
N VAL A 232 -16.82 13.47 -29.57
CA VAL A 232 -17.94 12.85 -28.86
C VAL A 232 -19.10 13.82 -28.94
N CYS A 233 -20.22 13.37 -29.50
CA CYS A 233 -21.45 14.14 -29.51
C CYS A 233 -22.52 13.40 -28.71
N THR A 234 -23.26 14.12 -27.87
CA THR A 234 -24.42 13.58 -27.16
C THR A 234 -25.68 14.30 -27.56
N HIS A 235 -26.80 13.59 -27.62
CA HIS A 235 -28.11 14.11 -28.00
C HIS A 235 -29.19 13.59 -27.06
N ALA A 236 -30.09 14.48 -26.65
CA ALA A 236 -31.25 14.15 -25.83
C ALA A 236 -32.38 15.17 -26.03
N SER A 237 -33.55 14.87 -25.46
CA SER A 237 -34.72 15.75 -25.50
C SER A 237 -34.51 17.07 -24.73
N THR A 238 -33.59 17.11 -23.78
CA THR A 238 -33.22 18.32 -23.02
C THR A 238 -31.71 18.46 -22.92
N PHE A 239 -31.23 19.68 -22.75
CA PHE A 239 -29.81 19.99 -22.58
C PHE A 239 -29.20 19.30 -21.35
N GLU A 240 -29.91 19.29 -20.23
CA GLU A 240 -29.46 18.60 -19.01
C GLU A 240 -29.21 17.11 -19.27
N LEU A 241 -30.13 16.43 -19.97
CA LEU A 241 -29.98 15.01 -20.31
C LEU A 241 -28.82 14.80 -21.31
N ALA A 242 -28.60 15.72 -22.25
CA ALA A 242 -27.46 15.66 -23.16
C ALA A 242 -26.13 15.82 -22.39
N ALA A 243 -26.08 16.71 -21.41
CA ALA A 243 -24.92 16.91 -20.53
C ALA A 243 -24.66 15.68 -19.65
N GLN A 244 -25.70 15.10 -19.04
CA GLN A 244 -25.58 13.85 -18.29
C GLN A 244 -25.04 12.70 -19.14
N LYS A 245 -25.52 12.57 -20.39
CA LYS A 245 -24.98 11.60 -21.35
C LYS A 245 -23.52 11.88 -21.68
N MET A 246 -23.11 13.15 -21.80
CA MET A 246 -21.73 13.54 -22.06
C MET A 246 -20.82 13.16 -20.89
N THR A 247 -21.17 13.55 -19.66
CA THR A 247 -20.48 13.15 -18.42
C THR A 247 -20.32 11.64 -18.33
N ARG A 248 -21.38 10.86 -18.59
CA ARG A 248 -21.30 9.39 -18.60
C ARG A 248 -20.32 8.89 -19.67
N SER A 249 -20.35 9.49 -20.87
CA SER A 249 -19.47 9.09 -21.98
C SER A 249 -18.01 9.33 -21.63
N LEU A 250 -17.68 10.53 -21.15
CA LEU A 250 -16.32 10.91 -20.73
C LEU A 250 -15.79 9.97 -19.64
N ARG A 251 -16.63 9.62 -18.65
CA ARG A 251 -16.25 8.70 -17.56
C ARG A 251 -16.14 7.24 -17.97
N GLU A 252 -16.75 6.83 -19.08
CA GLU A 252 -16.68 5.46 -19.60
C GLU A 252 -15.50 5.23 -20.54
N PHE A 253 -15.00 6.28 -21.21
CA PHE A 253 -13.79 6.20 -22.03
C PHE A 253 -12.63 5.58 -21.26
N ARG A 254 -11.90 4.68 -21.90
CA ARG A 254 -10.63 4.14 -21.40
C ARG A 254 -9.58 4.31 -22.47
N ILE A 255 -8.75 5.34 -22.31
CA ILE A 255 -7.60 5.62 -23.17
C ILE A 255 -6.34 5.48 -22.31
N ARG A 256 -5.39 4.66 -22.75
CA ARG A 256 -4.14 4.35 -22.05
C ARG A 256 -2.97 4.47 -23.03
N GLY A 257 -1.78 4.76 -22.52
CA GLY A 257 -0.55 4.96 -23.31
C GLY A 257 -0.23 6.43 -23.55
N VAL A 258 -1.24 7.30 -23.62
CA VAL A 258 -1.12 8.76 -23.70
C VAL A 258 -2.04 9.45 -22.69
N LYS A 259 -1.69 10.65 -22.26
CA LYS A 259 -2.57 11.56 -21.50
C LYS A 259 -3.70 12.07 -22.38
N THR A 260 -4.78 12.52 -21.74
CA THR A 260 -5.95 13.08 -22.44
C THR A 260 -6.56 14.22 -21.66
N ASN A 261 -7.27 15.11 -22.36
CA ASN A 261 -8.03 16.22 -21.77
C ASN A 261 -9.37 15.80 -21.10
N ILE A 262 -9.70 14.50 -21.02
CA ILE A 262 -10.98 14.00 -20.47
C ILE A 262 -11.30 14.53 -19.06
N PRO A 263 -10.37 14.55 -18.08
CA PRO A 263 -10.69 15.05 -16.73
C PRO A 263 -11.10 16.53 -16.74
N PHE A 264 -10.45 17.34 -17.57
CA PHE A 264 -10.81 18.74 -17.78
C PHE A 264 -12.19 18.86 -18.42
N MET A 265 -12.49 18.04 -19.43
CA MET A 265 -13.80 18.04 -20.06
C MET A 265 -14.93 17.65 -19.08
N ASP A 266 -14.70 16.65 -18.21
CA ASP A 266 -15.68 16.25 -17.19
C ASP A 266 -15.97 17.38 -16.20
N ASN A 267 -14.94 18.13 -15.79
CA ASN A 267 -15.08 19.31 -14.95
C ASN A 267 -15.91 20.40 -15.64
N VAL A 268 -15.63 20.71 -16.92
CA VAL A 268 -16.36 21.72 -17.70
C VAL A 268 -17.85 21.36 -17.83
N ILE A 269 -18.16 20.13 -18.25
CA ILE A 269 -19.55 19.69 -18.48
C ILE A 269 -20.33 19.59 -17.17
N SER A 270 -19.67 19.27 -16.06
CA SER A 270 -20.31 19.18 -14.74
C SER A 270 -20.46 20.52 -14.03
N HIS A 271 -19.89 21.60 -14.58
CA HIS A 271 -19.87 22.90 -13.90
C HIS A 271 -21.23 23.61 -13.97
N PRO A 272 -21.71 24.23 -12.86
CA PRO A 272 -23.03 24.89 -12.85
C PRO A 272 -23.23 25.95 -13.94
N VAL A 273 -22.19 26.72 -14.28
CA VAL A 273 -22.23 27.74 -15.35
C VAL A 273 -22.42 27.12 -16.74
N PHE A 274 -21.86 25.92 -16.98
CA PHE A 274 -22.11 25.21 -18.23
C PHE A 274 -23.54 24.65 -18.25
N LEU A 275 -23.96 24.02 -17.15
CA LEU A 275 -25.29 23.40 -17.03
C LEU A 275 -26.45 24.40 -17.12
N SER A 276 -26.23 25.66 -16.73
CA SER A 276 -27.22 26.74 -16.96
C SER A 276 -27.26 27.24 -18.40
N GLY A 277 -26.27 26.88 -19.23
CA GLY A 277 -26.08 27.41 -20.57
C GLY A 277 -25.49 28.83 -20.61
N GLU A 278 -25.17 29.44 -19.47
CA GLU A 278 -24.76 30.86 -19.39
C GLU A 278 -23.27 31.12 -19.68
N ALA A 279 -22.49 30.08 -19.99
CA ALA A 279 -21.07 30.22 -20.28
C ALA A 279 -20.78 31.30 -21.33
N LYS A 280 -19.80 32.15 -21.02
CA LYS A 280 -19.23 33.19 -21.90
C LYS A 280 -17.86 32.76 -22.41
N THR A 281 -17.29 33.46 -23.39
CA THR A 281 -15.96 33.15 -23.96
C THR A 281 -14.81 33.15 -22.95
N THR A 282 -14.99 33.82 -21.81
CA THR A 282 -14.01 33.93 -20.71
C THR A 282 -14.23 32.92 -19.59
N PHE A 283 -15.25 32.05 -19.68
CA PHE A 283 -15.62 31.10 -18.62
C PHE A 283 -14.44 30.23 -18.17
N ILE A 284 -13.75 29.54 -19.08
CA ILE A 284 -12.64 28.66 -18.71
C ILE A 284 -11.48 29.46 -18.13
N ASP A 285 -11.15 30.59 -18.74
CA ASP A 285 -10.00 31.42 -18.36
C ASP A 285 -10.22 32.12 -16.99
N SER A 286 -11.46 32.23 -16.51
CA SER A 286 -11.84 32.85 -15.23
C SER A 286 -12.26 31.87 -14.13
N THR A 287 -12.18 30.55 -14.37
CA THR A 287 -12.69 29.50 -13.44
C THR A 287 -11.55 28.53 -13.04
N PRO A 288 -10.71 28.85 -12.05
CA PRO A 288 -9.54 28.04 -11.66
C PRO A 288 -9.85 26.61 -11.21
N GLU A 289 -11.03 26.38 -10.63
CA GLU A 289 -11.46 25.07 -10.13
C GLU A 289 -11.59 24.01 -11.23
N LEU A 290 -11.74 24.40 -12.49
CA LEU A 290 -11.75 23.48 -13.63
C LEU A 290 -10.41 22.73 -13.80
N PHE A 291 -9.33 23.28 -13.24
CA PHE A 291 -7.97 22.72 -13.31
C PHE A 291 -7.58 21.91 -12.07
N ILE A 292 -8.52 21.66 -11.15
CA ILE A 292 -8.33 20.79 -9.99
C ILE A 292 -8.78 19.38 -10.38
N PHE A 293 -7.83 18.45 -10.53
CA PHE A 293 -8.11 17.08 -10.98
C PHE A 293 -7.94 16.07 -9.85
N SER A 294 -8.86 15.11 -9.77
CA SER A 294 -8.72 13.98 -8.84
C SER A 294 -7.68 12.97 -9.34
N LYS A 295 -6.86 12.43 -8.42
CA LYS A 295 -5.85 11.42 -8.76
C LYS A 295 -6.55 10.11 -9.16
N VAL A 296 -6.44 9.71 -10.43
CA VAL A 296 -7.02 8.47 -10.93
C VAL A 296 -6.38 7.27 -10.22
N ARG A 297 -7.20 6.46 -9.53
CA ARG A 297 -6.72 5.25 -8.84
C ARG A 297 -6.42 4.15 -9.85
N ASP A 298 -5.17 3.66 -9.88
CA ASP A 298 -4.71 2.64 -10.85
C ASP A 298 -4.34 1.30 -10.20
N ARG A 299 -5.23 0.79 -9.33
CA ARG A 299 -4.96 -0.40 -8.51
C ARG A 299 -4.67 -1.65 -9.36
N GLY A 300 -5.44 -1.90 -10.42
CA GLY A 300 -5.26 -3.07 -11.27
C GLY A 300 -3.87 -3.14 -11.92
N ASN A 301 -3.37 -2.04 -12.46
CA ASN A 301 -2.03 -1.99 -13.05
C ASN A 301 -0.94 -2.15 -11.99
N LYS A 302 -1.10 -1.54 -10.82
CA LYS A 302 -0.15 -1.69 -9.70
C LYS A 302 -0.05 -3.16 -9.23
N THR A 303 -1.20 -3.84 -9.08
CA THR A 303 -1.26 -5.27 -8.75
C THR A 303 -0.55 -6.12 -9.82
N MET A 304 -0.85 -5.91 -11.10
CA MET A 304 -0.17 -6.62 -12.19
C MET A 304 1.33 -6.30 -12.25
N LYS A 305 1.75 -5.07 -11.91
CA LYS A 305 3.16 -4.69 -11.83
C LYS A 305 3.90 -5.44 -10.72
N TYR A 306 3.27 -5.65 -9.57
CA TYR A 306 3.83 -6.49 -8.51
C TYR A 306 3.97 -7.94 -8.97
N ILE A 307 2.88 -8.52 -9.48
CA ILE A 307 2.86 -9.90 -10.01
C ILE A 307 3.95 -10.07 -11.07
N SER A 308 4.08 -9.10 -11.98
CA SER A 308 5.09 -9.11 -13.05
C SER A 308 6.50 -9.10 -12.47
N ASN A 309 6.76 -8.24 -11.48
CA ASN A 309 8.06 -8.17 -10.82
C ASN A 309 8.43 -9.49 -10.13
N ILE A 310 7.51 -10.10 -9.38
CA ILE A 310 7.78 -11.37 -8.69
C ILE A 310 7.93 -12.53 -9.68
N THR A 311 7.10 -12.57 -10.74
CA THR A 311 7.17 -13.61 -11.77
C THR A 311 8.53 -13.64 -12.48
N ILE A 312 9.10 -12.47 -12.78
CA ILE A 312 10.38 -12.36 -13.49
C ILE A 312 11.58 -12.40 -12.56
N ASN A 313 11.55 -11.63 -11.45
CA ASN A 313 12.72 -11.39 -10.60
C ASN A 313 12.74 -12.25 -9.33
N GLY A 314 11.70 -13.04 -9.07
CA GLY A 314 11.54 -13.75 -7.80
C GLY A 314 11.20 -12.83 -6.63
N PHE A 315 10.92 -13.44 -5.48
CA PHE A 315 10.76 -12.70 -4.22
C PHE A 315 12.11 -12.62 -3.48
N PRO A 316 12.46 -11.46 -2.89
CA PRO A 316 13.76 -11.29 -2.22
C PRO A 316 13.95 -12.28 -1.07
N GLY A 317 15.08 -13.01 -1.08
CA GLY A 317 15.47 -13.92 0.00
C GLY A 317 14.89 -15.33 -0.09
N ILE A 318 14.13 -15.66 -1.14
CA ILE A 318 13.77 -17.04 -1.48
C ILE A 318 14.42 -17.43 -2.81
N GLU A 319 14.67 -18.73 -2.99
CA GLU A 319 15.16 -19.24 -4.27
C GLU A 319 14.07 -19.10 -5.34
N GLN A 320 14.46 -18.69 -6.55
CA GLN A 320 13.51 -18.55 -7.65
C GLN A 320 13.10 -19.94 -8.16
N ALA A 321 11.88 -20.36 -7.82
CA ALA A 321 11.29 -21.61 -8.27
C ALA A 321 9.94 -21.40 -8.95
N PRO A 322 9.50 -22.30 -9.85
CA PRO A 322 8.15 -22.26 -10.41
C PRO A 322 7.09 -22.34 -9.31
N LYS A 323 6.07 -21.47 -9.38
CA LYS A 323 4.93 -21.49 -8.45
C LYS A 323 4.26 -22.87 -8.42
N LYS A 324 4.21 -23.51 -7.25
CA LYS A 324 3.50 -24.78 -7.03
C LYS A 324 1.98 -24.63 -7.23
N PHE A 325 1.30 -25.72 -7.55
CA PHE A 325 -0.16 -25.78 -7.53
C PHE A 325 -0.60 -26.17 -6.13
N TYR A 326 -1.49 -25.37 -5.54
CA TYR A 326 -2.08 -25.64 -4.24
C TYR A 326 -3.58 -25.84 -4.40
N GLU A 327 -4.11 -26.86 -3.75
CA GLU A 327 -5.55 -26.96 -3.54
C GLU A 327 -6.02 -25.83 -2.61
N PRO A 328 -7.31 -25.43 -2.69
CA PRO A 328 -7.90 -24.55 -1.69
C PRO A 328 -7.73 -25.15 -0.29
N ALA A 329 -7.28 -24.33 0.67
CA ALA A 329 -7.10 -24.79 2.05
C ALA A 329 -8.43 -25.27 2.64
N ARG A 330 -8.40 -26.40 3.34
CA ARG A 330 -9.57 -26.98 3.99
C ARG A 330 -10.17 -25.99 4.98
N ARG A 331 -11.48 -25.81 4.90
CA ARG A 331 -12.27 -24.99 5.81
C ARG A 331 -13.05 -25.86 6.79
N PRO A 332 -13.29 -25.42 8.03
CA PRO A 332 -14.16 -26.13 8.96
C PRO A 332 -15.54 -26.33 8.35
N LYS A 333 -16.03 -27.58 8.30
CA LYS A 333 -17.32 -27.91 7.66
C LYS A 333 -18.49 -27.79 8.61
N LYS A 334 -18.27 -28.18 9.88
CA LYS A 334 -19.31 -28.15 10.92
C LYS A 334 -18.65 -27.93 12.26
N LEU A 335 -18.80 -26.74 12.82
CA LEU A 335 -18.35 -26.42 14.16
C LEU A 335 -19.46 -26.73 15.17
N THR A 336 -19.07 -27.27 16.33
CA THR A 336 -19.95 -27.40 17.50
C THR A 336 -19.85 -26.12 18.31
N LEU A 337 -20.83 -25.25 18.16
CA LEU A 337 -20.81 -23.92 18.79
C LEU A 337 -21.37 -23.99 20.22
N LEU A 338 -20.84 -23.13 21.09
CA LEU A 338 -21.48 -22.86 22.38
C LEU A 338 -22.66 -21.90 22.21
N GLU A 339 -23.53 -21.85 23.22
CA GLU A 339 -24.62 -20.86 23.26
C GLU A 339 -24.07 -19.42 23.31
N ASP A 340 -24.76 -18.50 22.64
CA ASP A 340 -24.40 -17.07 22.56
C ASP A 340 -24.35 -16.36 23.93
N THR A 341 -24.84 -17.01 25.00
CA THR A 341 -24.81 -16.53 26.39
C THR A 341 -23.47 -16.80 27.10
N THR A 342 -22.50 -17.44 26.44
CA THR A 342 -21.21 -17.80 27.03
C THR A 342 -20.39 -16.56 27.40
N ILE A 343 -20.12 -16.39 28.69
CA ILE A 343 -19.27 -15.31 29.20
C ILE A 343 -17.79 -15.69 29.00
N ASN A 344 -17.11 -15.01 28.08
CA ASN A 344 -15.68 -15.13 27.82
C ASN A 344 -14.87 -14.00 28.49
N ALA A 345 -13.54 -14.11 28.45
CA ALA A 345 -12.65 -13.15 29.09
C ALA A 345 -12.77 -11.72 28.51
N LYS A 346 -13.03 -11.59 27.21
CA LYS A 346 -13.25 -10.28 26.57
C LYS A 346 -14.52 -9.61 27.06
N HIS A 347 -15.60 -10.37 27.19
CA HIS A 347 -16.86 -9.87 27.76
C HIS A 347 -16.64 -9.31 29.17
N ILE A 348 -15.88 -10.02 30.01
CA ILE A 348 -15.58 -9.56 31.37
C ILE A 348 -14.72 -8.29 31.35
N LEU A 349 -13.70 -8.22 30.48
CA LEU A 349 -12.89 -7.01 30.34
C LEU A 349 -13.75 -5.80 29.99
N ASP A 350 -14.64 -5.93 29.00
CA ASP A 350 -15.45 -4.82 28.49
C ASP A 350 -16.48 -4.31 29.48
N HIS A 351 -17.00 -5.18 30.34
CA HIS A 351 -18.10 -4.84 31.26
C HIS A 351 -17.64 -4.61 32.70
N GLN A 352 -16.51 -5.19 33.11
CA GLN A 352 -16.07 -5.23 34.51
C GLN A 352 -14.59 -4.85 34.71
N GLY A 353 -13.80 -4.72 33.64
CA GLY A 353 -12.41 -4.27 33.69
C GLY A 353 -11.37 -5.36 33.98
N ALA A 354 -10.09 -4.97 33.94
CA ALA A 354 -8.94 -5.88 34.00
C ALA A 354 -8.81 -6.65 35.33
N ASP A 355 -9.09 -6.02 36.47
CA ASP A 355 -9.07 -6.68 37.78
C ASP A 355 -10.14 -7.78 37.88
N ALA A 356 -11.30 -7.58 37.27
CA ALA A 356 -12.36 -8.58 37.21
C ALA A 356 -11.93 -9.78 36.35
N VAL A 357 -11.19 -9.56 35.26
CA VAL A 357 -10.60 -10.65 34.47
C VAL A 357 -9.58 -11.43 35.29
N ALA A 358 -8.66 -10.77 36.00
CA ALA A 358 -7.69 -11.45 36.85
C ALA A 358 -8.37 -12.31 37.93
N ASN A 359 -9.41 -11.79 38.58
CA ASN A 359 -10.22 -12.54 39.54
C ASN A 359 -10.99 -13.69 38.90
N TRP A 360 -11.53 -13.48 37.70
CA TRP A 360 -12.20 -14.55 36.95
C TRP A 360 -11.24 -15.70 36.65
N VAL A 361 -10.03 -15.41 36.16
CA VAL A 361 -8.99 -16.41 35.91
C VAL A 361 -8.68 -17.22 37.17
N LYS A 362 -8.47 -16.57 38.32
CA LYS A 362 -8.17 -17.25 39.61
C LYS A 362 -9.26 -18.22 40.05
N ASN A 363 -10.50 -17.95 39.70
CA ASN A 363 -11.65 -18.75 40.10
C ASN A 363 -11.95 -19.90 39.13
N ARG A 364 -11.19 -20.05 38.04
CA ARG A 364 -11.31 -21.19 37.12
C ARG A 364 -10.59 -22.40 37.70
N LYS A 365 -11.23 -23.56 37.60
CA LYS A 365 -10.62 -24.84 38.00
C LYS A 365 -9.66 -25.34 36.92
N GLU A 366 -10.11 -25.24 35.67
CA GLU A 366 -9.41 -25.63 34.47
C GLU A 366 -8.20 -24.72 34.22
N VAL A 367 -7.16 -25.25 33.57
CA VAL A 367 -6.14 -24.38 32.97
C VAL A 367 -6.72 -23.68 31.74
N LEU A 368 -6.50 -22.37 31.63
CA LEU A 368 -6.86 -21.60 30.45
C LEU A 368 -5.74 -21.63 29.40
N LEU A 369 -6.10 -21.38 28.15
CA LEU A 369 -5.17 -21.45 27.03
C LEU A 369 -5.11 -20.11 26.30
N THR A 370 -3.91 -19.70 25.93
CA THR A 370 -3.65 -18.65 24.95
C THR A 370 -3.14 -19.27 23.66
N ASP A 371 -3.78 -18.95 22.53
CA ASP A 371 -3.33 -19.42 21.22
C ASP A 371 -2.24 -18.49 20.66
N THR A 372 -1.05 -19.01 20.36
CA THR A 372 0.07 -18.25 19.80
C THR A 372 0.22 -18.42 18.29
N THR A 373 -0.71 -19.12 17.63
CA THR A 373 -0.64 -19.45 16.19
C THR A 373 -0.50 -18.21 15.31
N PHE A 374 -1.09 -17.08 15.72
CA PHE A 374 -1.13 -15.84 14.95
C PHE A 374 0.09 -14.94 15.19
N ARG A 375 1.00 -15.29 16.12
CA ARG A 375 2.19 -14.51 16.46
C ARG A 375 3.42 -15.38 16.66
N ASP A 376 3.60 -16.01 17.82
CA ASP A 376 4.87 -16.63 18.18
C ASP A 376 5.17 -17.93 17.42
N ALA A 377 4.13 -18.67 17.04
CA ALA A 377 4.28 -19.93 16.35
C ALA A 377 4.98 -19.75 15.00
N HIS A 378 4.43 -18.87 14.15
CA HIS A 378 5.03 -18.58 12.85
C HIS A 378 6.28 -17.71 12.95
N GLN A 379 6.43 -16.91 14.00
CA GLN A 379 7.70 -16.25 14.31
C GLN A 379 8.83 -17.27 14.54
N SER A 380 8.52 -18.40 15.17
CA SER A 380 9.48 -19.46 15.50
C SER A 380 9.75 -20.43 14.34
N LEU A 381 8.70 -20.78 13.58
CA LEU A 381 8.76 -21.80 12.53
C LEU A 381 9.03 -21.22 11.14
N LEU A 382 8.43 -20.07 10.82
CA LEU A 382 8.30 -19.55 9.45
C LEU A 382 8.85 -18.12 9.32
N ALA A 383 9.84 -17.76 10.13
CA ALA A 383 10.47 -16.43 10.15
C ALA A 383 9.46 -15.26 10.19
N THR A 384 8.33 -15.43 10.88
CA THR A 384 7.27 -14.42 11.03
C THR A 384 6.54 -14.06 9.72
N ARG A 385 6.56 -14.95 8.72
CA ARG A 385 6.08 -14.64 7.36
C ARG A 385 4.59 -14.87 7.12
N VAL A 386 3.83 -15.40 8.08
CA VAL A 386 2.39 -15.61 7.87
C VAL A 386 1.68 -14.27 7.68
N ARG A 387 0.89 -14.20 6.61
CA ARG A 387 0.33 -12.96 6.05
C ARG A 387 -1.05 -12.68 6.60
N THR A 388 -1.44 -11.40 6.58
CA THR A 388 -2.76 -10.95 7.02
C THR A 388 -3.90 -11.71 6.35
N GLN A 389 -3.79 -11.97 5.04
CA GLN A 389 -4.82 -12.68 4.28
C GLN A 389 -5.10 -14.09 4.85
N ASP A 390 -4.06 -14.85 5.19
CA ASP A 390 -4.23 -16.21 5.70
C ASP A 390 -4.75 -16.23 7.13
N PHE A 391 -4.44 -15.20 7.94
CA PHE A 391 -5.10 -15.02 9.25
C PHE A 391 -6.58 -14.71 9.11
N LEU A 392 -6.92 -13.70 8.30
CA LEU A 392 -8.31 -13.23 8.13
C LEU A 392 -9.22 -14.28 7.55
N ASN A 393 -8.69 -15.14 6.69
CA ASN A 393 -9.44 -16.25 6.17
C ASN A 393 -9.99 -17.10 7.33
N ILE A 394 -9.24 -17.43 8.39
CA ILE A 394 -9.69 -18.38 9.45
C ILE A 394 -10.09 -17.72 10.78
N ALA A 395 -9.88 -16.42 10.95
CA ALA A 395 -10.07 -15.72 12.22
C ALA A 395 -11.48 -15.90 12.81
N ALA A 396 -12.53 -15.66 12.01
CA ALA A 396 -13.92 -15.76 12.45
C ALA A 396 -14.34 -17.19 12.83
N GLU A 397 -13.84 -18.20 12.11
CA GLU A 397 -14.07 -19.59 12.49
C GLU A 397 -13.31 -19.97 13.75
N THR A 398 -12.08 -19.49 13.95
CA THR A 398 -11.29 -19.75 15.17
C THR A 398 -11.99 -19.18 16.40
N GLU A 399 -12.47 -17.93 16.35
CA GLU A 399 -13.23 -17.32 17.46
C GLU A 399 -14.45 -18.17 17.84
N LYS A 400 -15.27 -18.54 16.84
CA LYS A 400 -16.49 -19.33 17.07
C LYS A 400 -16.20 -20.76 17.54
N ALA A 401 -15.10 -21.34 17.05
CA ALA A 401 -14.69 -22.70 17.34
C ALA A 401 -14.20 -22.86 18.79
N ILE A 402 -13.50 -21.85 19.32
CA ILE A 402 -12.78 -21.92 20.60
C ILE A 402 -13.00 -20.65 21.45
N PRO A 403 -14.25 -20.27 21.76
CA PRO A 403 -14.56 -19.07 22.55
C PRO A 403 -14.03 -19.12 24.00
N GLN A 404 -13.54 -20.28 24.45
CA GLN A 404 -13.03 -20.51 25.81
C GLN A 404 -11.55 -20.14 25.98
N LEU A 405 -10.85 -19.76 24.90
CA LEU A 405 -9.48 -19.22 25.00
C LEU A 405 -9.46 -18.04 25.97
N PHE A 406 -8.39 -17.93 26.75
CA PHE A 406 -8.11 -16.70 27.49
C PHE A 406 -7.87 -15.58 26.50
N SER A 407 -6.89 -15.76 25.60
CA SER A 407 -6.53 -14.80 24.57
C SER A 407 -6.03 -15.49 23.29
N SER A 408 -5.98 -14.73 22.20
CA SER A 408 -5.18 -15.07 21.02
C SER A 408 -4.05 -14.06 20.93
N GLU A 409 -2.81 -14.55 20.91
CA GLU A 409 -1.65 -13.72 20.70
C GLU A 409 -1.46 -13.48 19.20
N VAL A 410 -1.71 -12.24 18.79
CA VAL A 410 -1.82 -11.86 17.36
C VAL A 410 -0.85 -10.76 16.94
N TRP A 411 -0.14 -10.15 17.89
CA TRP A 411 0.59 -8.91 17.65
C TRP A 411 1.85 -8.72 18.50
N GLY A 412 2.66 -7.72 18.14
CA GLY A 412 3.93 -7.45 18.81
C GLY A 412 5.00 -8.49 18.45
N GLY A 413 6.07 -8.55 19.25
CA GLY A 413 7.27 -9.30 18.87
C GLY A 413 7.83 -8.81 17.53
N ALA A 414 8.20 -9.73 16.63
CA ALA A 414 8.75 -9.38 15.32
C ALA A 414 7.68 -9.00 14.27
N THR A 415 6.40 -9.23 14.55
CA THR A 415 5.33 -9.08 13.54
C THR A 415 5.21 -7.66 12.99
N PHE A 416 5.49 -6.65 13.82
CA PHE A 416 5.35 -5.24 13.44
C PHE A 416 6.35 -4.83 12.33
N ASP A 417 7.65 -5.06 12.56
CA ASP A 417 8.69 -4.79 11.56
C ASP A 417 8.54 -5.70 10.34
N VAL A 418 8.29 -6.99 10.54
CA VAL A 418 8.24 -7.96 9.43
C VAL A 418 7.06 -7.69 8.48
N ALA A 419 5.91 -7.28 9.01
CA ALA A 419 4.76 -6.90 8.20
C ALA A 419 5.12 -5.79 7.21
N TYR A 420 5.71 -4.68 7.70
CA TYR A 420 6.14 -3.58 6.83
C TYR A 420 7.32 -3.97 5.92
N ARG A 421 8.38 -4.54 6.50
CA ARG A 421 9.67 -4.76 5.82
C ARG A 421 9.62 -5.83 4.74
N PHE A 422 8.98 -6.96 5.03
CA PHE A 422 9.07 -8.14 4.17
C PHE A 422 7.74 -8.49 3.52
N LEU A 423 6.62 -8.29 4.22
CA LEU A 423 5.30 -8.63 3.70
C LEU A 423 4.64 -7.44 2.98
N ASN A 424 5.22 -6.25 3.12
CA ASN A 424 4.72 -5.00 2.57
C ASN A 424 3.24 -4.77 2.89
N GLU A 425 2.90 -5.00 4.16
CA GLU A 425 1.55 -4.89 4.71
C GLU A 425 1.56 -4.16 6.05
N ASP A 426 0.44 -3.52 6.37
CA ASP A 426 0.32 -2.72 7.59
C ASP A 426 -0.08 -3.58 8.80
N PRO A 427 0.75 -3.67 9.86
CA PRO A 427 0.40 -4.39 11.07
C PRO A 427 -0.80 -3.79 11.80
N TRP A 428 -1.05 -2.48 11.72
CA TRP A 428 -2.23 -1.85 12.33
C TRP A 428 -3.51 -2.30 11.63
N GLU A 429 -3.51 -2.30 10.29
CA GLU A 429 -4.63 -2.80 9.50
C GLU A 429 -4.88 -4.29 9.77
N ARG A 430 -3.82 -5.09 9.94
CA ARG A 430 -3.94 -6.48 10.39
C ARG A 430 -4.66 -6.59 11.73
N LEU A 431 -4.25 -5.79 12.73
CA LEU A 431 -4.86 -5.78 14.06
C LEU A 431 -6.34 -5.39 13.99
N GLU A 432 -6.69 -4.31 13.29
CA GLU A 432 -8.07 -3.83 13.18
C GLU A 432 -8.98 -4.86 12.48
N LYS A 433 -8.50 -5.47 11.39
CA LYS A 433 -9.26 -6.51 10.69
C LYS A 433 -9.42 -7.75 11.55
N LEU A 434 -8.38 -8.19 12.26
CA LEU A 434 -8.50 -9.31 13.22
C LEU A 434 -9.44 -9.00 14.37
N ARG A 435 -9.38 -7.78 14.92
CA ARG A 435 -10.30 -7.32 15.97
C ARG A 435 -11.75 -7.42 15.54
N LYS A 436 -12.04 -7.08 14.28
CA LYS A 436 -13.37 -7.17 13.69
C LYS A 436 -13.83 -8.61 13.46
N GLU A 437 -12.93 -9.51 13.06
CA GLU A 437 -13.25 -10.92 12.84
C GLU A 437 -13.22 -11.77 14.12
N MET A 438 -12.65 -11.25 15.22
CA MET A 438 -12.56 -11.93 16.51
C MET A 438 -13.11 -11.10 17.69
N PRO A 439 -14.27 -10.41 17.63
CA PRO A 439 -14.72 -9.43 18.63
C PRO A 439 -14.80 -9.91 20.09
N SER A 440 -14.90 -11.22 20.32
CA SER A 440 -15.13 -11.84 21.63
C SER A 440 -13.88 -12.52 22.21
N THR A 441 -12.74 -12.47 21.51
CA THR A 441 -11.46 -13.00 22.00
C THR A 441 -10.59 -11.86 22.53
N LEU A 442 -9.92 -12.03 23.68
CA LEU A 442 -8.88 -11.06 24.08
C LEU A 442 -7.74 -11.11 23.06
N LEU A 443 -7.38 -9.97 22.47
CA LEU A 443 -6.21 -9.90 21.59
C LEU A 443 -4.98 -9.52 22.42
N GLN A 444 -3.99 -10.41 22.42
CA GLN A 444 -2.76 -10.27 23.18
C GLN A 444 -1.61 -9.87 22.28
N MET A 445 -0.73 -9.01 22.80
CA MET A 445 0.54 -8.67 22.17
C MET A 445 1.73 -8.89 23.10
N LEU A 446 2.88 -9.22 22.51
CA LEU A 446 4.17 -9.18 23.19
C LEU A 446 4.77 -7.77 23.08
N PHE A 447 5.06 -7.14 24.21
CA PHE A 447 5.50 -5.76 24.30
C PHE A 447 6.80 -5.66 25.12
N ARG A 448 7.85 -5.03 24.57
CA ARG A 448 9.07 -4.79 25.34
C ARG A 448 8.96 -3.47 26.10
N GLY A 449 9.07 -3.51 27.43
CA GLY A 449 8.75 -2.39 28.31
C GLY A 449 9.44 -1.08 27.95
N SER A 450 10.71 -1.14 27.56
CA SER A 450 11.51 0.04 27.24
C SER A 450 11.20 0.63 25.87
N ASN A 451 10.87 -0.22 24.88
CA ASN A 451 11.01 0.13 23.46
C ASN A 451 9.80 -0.30 22.60
N ALA A 452 8.70 -0.72 23.23
CA ALA A 452 7.50 -1.25 22.59
C ALA A 452 7.79 -2.42 21.62
N VAL A 453 7.78 -2.12 20.32
CA VAL A 453 8.04 -3.06 19.22
C VAL A 453 9.29 -2.70 18.41
N GLY A 454 9.95 -1.59 18.71
CA GLY A 454 11.12 -1.08 17.98
C GLY A 454 12.44 -1.73 18.39
N TYR A 455 13.58 -1.18 17.94
CA TYR A 455 14.93 -1.64 18.35
C TYR A 455 15.76 -0.59 19.10
N GLN A 456 15.35 0.67 19.09
CA GLN A 456 16.02 1.77 19.80
C GLN A 456 15.34 2.04 21.14
N ASN A 457 16.00 2.79 22.03
CA ASN A 457 15.36 3.32 23.23
C ASN A 457 14.55 4.56 22.88
N TYR A 458 13.27 4.57 23.27
CA TYR A 458 12.38 5.68 23.02
C TYR A 458 12.08 6.42 24.33
N PRO A 459 11.83 7.74 24.29
CA PRO A 459 11.36 8.48 25.45
C PRO A 459 9.96 8.03 25.86
N ASP A 460 9.62 8.26 27.12
CA ASP A 460 8.38 7.75 27.74
C ASP A 460 7.12 8.16 26.98
N ASN A 461 7.07 9.37 26.43
CA ASN A 461 5.90 9.87 25.72
C ASN A 461 5.59 9.09 24.43
N VAL A 462 6.61 8.50 23.79
CA VAL A 462 6.44 7.62 22.63
C VAL A 462 5.87 6.27 23.05
N ILE A 463 6.41 5.68 24.12
CA ILE A 463 5.93 4.41 24.67
C ILE A 463 4.48 4.54 25.14
N GLU A 464 4.17 5.63 25.86
CA GLU A 464 2.82 5.99 26.29
C GLU A 464 1.85 6.06 25.10
N SER A 465 2.21 6.84 24.08
CA SER A 465 1.37 7.04 22.89
C SER A 465 1.17 5.75 22.11
N PHE A 466 2.20 4.89 22.04
CA PHE A 466 2.08 3.59 21.38
C PHE A 466 1.09 2.69 22.11
N ILE A 467 1.18 2.58 23.44
CA ILE A 467 0.25 1.77 24.25
C ILE A 467 -1.18 2.28 24.09
N GLN A 468 -1.39 3.59 24.15
CA GLN A 468 -2.71 4.20 23.97
C GLN A 468 -3.30 3.91 22.59
N GLN A 469 -2.51 4.02 21.53
CA GLN A 469 -2.97 3.70 20.17
C GLN A 469 -3.22 2.19 20.02
N ALA A 470 -2.33 1.31 20.49
CA ALA A 470 -2.52 -0.14 20.44
C ALA A 470 -3.78 -0.61 21.20
N ALA A 471 -4.04 -0.04 22.38
CA ALA A 471 -5.23 -0.30 23.16
C ALA A 471 -6.51 0.14 22.41
N LYS A 472 -6.44 1.28 21.71
CA LYS A 472 -7.54 1.80 20.88
C LYS A 472 -7.81 0.94 19.64
N SER A 473 -6.75 0.48 18.94
CA SER A 473 -6.87 -0.32 17.72
C SER A 473 -7.28 -1.78 18.00
N GLY A 474 -7.19 -2.25 19.26
CA GLY A 474 -7.87 -3.46 19.69
C GLY A 474 -7.08 -4.43 20.58
N VAL A 475 -5.87 -4.07 21.01
CA VAL A 475 -5.10 -4.88 21.97
C VAL A 475 -5.75 -4.83 23.34
N ASP A 476 -5.92 -5.99 23.95
CA ASP A 476 -6.54 -6.15 25.26
C ASP A 476 -5.55 -6.57 26.34
N VAL A 477 -4.55 -7.39 25.99
CA VAL A 477 -3.52 -7.91 26.90
C VAL A 477 -2.14 -7.51 26.40
N PHE A 478 -1.40 -6.77 27.23
CA PHE A 478 -0.02 -6.40 26.97
C PHE A 478 0.89 -7.27 27.83
N ARG A 479 1.56 -8.23 27.21
CA ARG A 479 2.63 -9.00 27.85
C ARG A 479 3.91 -8.18 27.83
N ILE A 480 4.16 -7.46 28.92
CA ILE A 480 5.29 -6.54 29.09
C ILE A 480 6.48 -7.31 29.64
N PHE A 481 7.60 -7.29 28.91
CA PHE A 481 8.86 -7.90 29.36
C PHE A 481 10.04 -6.95 29.19
N ASP A 482 11.10 -7.19 29.95
CA ASP A 482 12.42 -6.59 29.75
C ASP A 482 13.45 -7.69 29.42
N SER A 483 14.40 -7.37 28.54
CA SER A 483 15.36 -8.38 28.06
C SER A 483 16.39 -8.84 29.09
N LEU A 484 16.49 -8.12 30.22
CA LEU A 484 17.38 -8.37 31.33
C LEU A 484 16.62 -8.55 32.66
N ASN A 485 15.29 -8.67 32.60
CA ASN A 485 14.39 -8.68 33.77
C ASN A 485 14.55 -7.44 34.68
N TRP A 486 14.85 -6.28 34.09
CA TRP A 486 15.04 -5.05 34.82
C TRP A 486 13.74 -4.25 34.95
N ILE A 487 13.15 -4.32 36.15
CA ILE A 487 11.82 -3.76 36.47
C ILE A 487 11.66 -2.26 36.11
N PRO A 488 12.65 -1.37 36.32
CA PRO A 488 12.53 0.03 35.94
C PRO A 488 12.16 0.28 34.47
N GLN A 489 12.48 -0.65 33.56
CA GLN A 489 12.08 -0.54 32.15
C GLN A 489 10.62 -0.92 31.90
N MET A 490 9.98 -1.61 32.84
CA MET A 490 8.62 -2.11 32.71
C MET A 490 7.60 -1.25 33.46
N GLU A 491 7.99 -0.62 34.58
CA GLU A 491 7.11 0.17 35.47
C GLU A 491 6.18 1.11 34.71
N LYS A 492 6.75 1.96 33.86
CA LYS A 492 5.99 2.96 33.11
C LYS A 492 4.98 2.32 32.16
N SER A 493 5.40 1.28 31.44
CA SER A 493 4.54 0.55 30.50
C SER A 493 3.40 -0.17 31.24
N ILE A 494 3.68 -0.76 32.41
CA ILE A 494 2.66 -1.39 33.27
C ILE A 494 1.61 -0.35 33.67
N GLN A 495 2.06 0.80 34.18
CA GLN A 495 1.17 1.86 34.62
C GLN A 495 0.29 2.38 33.47
N VAL A 496 0.87 2.65 32.30
CA VAL A 496 0.11 3.20 31.16
C VAL A 496 -0.91 2.19 30.63
N VAL A 497 -0.58 0.90 30.59
CA VAL A 497 -1.56 -0.13 30.22
C VAL A 497 -2.73 -0.14 31.20
N ARG A 498 -2.47 -0.02 32.51
CA ARG A 498 -3.53 0.12 33.53
C ARG A 498 -4.37 1.37 33.29
N ASP A 499 -3.75 2.50 32.97
CA ASP A 499 -4.44 3.77 32.70
C ASP A 499 -5.35 3.69 31.46
N THR A 500 -5.03 2.83 30.49
CA THR A 500 -5.90 2.54 29.32
C THR A 500 -7.05 1.57 29.63
N GLY A 501 -7.13 1.03 30.85
CA GLY A 501 -8.13 0.03 31.25
C GLY A 501 -7.88 -1.37 30.68
N LYS A 502 -6.67 -1.65 30.17
CA LYS A 502 -6.28 -2.92 29.56
C LYS A 502 -5.49 -3.80 30.55
N ILE A 503 -5.24 -5.05 30.17
CA ILE A 503 -4.58 -6.04 31.04
C ILE A 503 -3.06 -5.94 30.88
N ALA A 504 -2.40 -5.38 31.89
CA ALA A 504 -0.96 -5.47 32.06
C ALA A 504 -0.55 -6.86 32.59
N GLU A 505 0.11 -7.65 31.76
CA GLU A 505 0.74 -8.91 32.12
C GLU A 505 2.27 -8.70 32.21
N ALA A 506 2.82 -8.65 33.42
CA ALA A 506 4.24 -8.37 33.65
C ALA A 506 5.06 -9.65 33.62
N SER A 507 6.11 -9.68 32.81
CA SER A 507 6.83 -10.91 32.46
C SER A 507 8.18 -11.03 33.15
N ILE A 508 8.47 -12.24 33.58
CA ILE A 508 9.75 -12.69 34.07
C ILE A 508 10.34 -13.66 33.05
N CYS A 509 11.42 -13.28 32.39
CA CYS A 509 12.13 -14.17 31.49
C CYS A 509 12.86 -15.26 32.30
N TYR A 510 12.64 -16.52 31.96
CA TYR A 510 13.28 -17.66 32.63
C TYR A 510 14.64 -17.96 31.97
N THR A 511 15.67 -18.18 32.78
CA THR A 511 17.01 -18.57 32.33
C THR A 511 17.65 -19.48 33.37
N GLY A 512 18.58 -20.34 32.98
CA GLY A 512 19.19 -21.29 33.90
C GLY A 512 18.29 -22.42 34.36
N ASP A 513 18.61 -22.96 35.54
CA ASP A 513 17.91 -24.10 36.11
C ASP A 513 17.85 -23.94 37.64
N ILE A 514 16.66 -23.66 38.16
CA ILE A 514 16.43 -23.44 39.60
C ILE A 514 16.70 -24.67 40.47
N ASN A 515 16.84 -25.84 39.84
CA ASN A 515 17.16 -27.10 40.51
C ASN A 515 18.65 -27.44 40.39
N ASP A 516 19.44 -26.67 39.64
CA ASP A 516 20.90 -26.82 39.59
C ASP A 516 21.55 -26.04 40.75
N PRO A 517 22.12 -26.72 41.76
CA PRO A 517 22.76 -26.04 42.88
C PRO A 517 24.03 -25.27 42.50
N LEU A 518 24.61 -25.51 41.31
CA LEU A 518 25.79 -24.80 40.83
C LEU A 518 25.46 -23.44 40.22
N ARG A 519 24.21 -23.21 39.80
CA ARG A 519 23.75 -21.93 39.25
C ARG A 519 23.06 -21.10 40.33
N THR A 520 23.86 -20.34 41.08
CA THR A 520 23.42 -19.60 42.26
C THR A 520 22.82 -18.22 41.96
N LYS A 521 22.82 -17.77 40.70
CA LYS A 521 22.36 -16.43 40.32
C LYS A 521 20.84 -16.34 40.09
N TYR A 522 20.29 -17.30 39.33
CA TYR A 522 18.87 -17.35 38.96
C TYR A 522 18.15 -18.43 39.76
N THR A 523 18.06 -18.21 41.08
CA THR A 523 17.46 -19.14 42.04
C THR A 523 15.94 -19.01 42.08
N ILE A 524 15.26 -19.90 42.82
CA ILE A 524 13.83 -19.75 43.07
C ILE A 524 13.49 -18.44 43.79
N ASP A 525 14.34 -17.97 44.70
CA ASP A 525 14.12 -16.73 45.45
C ASP A 525 14.20 -15.51 44.53
N TYR A 526 15.14 -15.50 43.57
CA TYR A 526 15.19 -14.47 42.53
C TYR A 526 13.84 -14.31 41.80
N TYR A 527 13.23 -15.44 41.42
CA TYR A 527 11.93 -15.43 40.74
C TYR A 527 10.79 -14.98 41.65
N LYS A 528 10.80 -15.39 42.92
CA LYS A 528 9.78 -15.00 43.92
C LYS A 528 9.84 -13.50 44.24
N ASP A 529 11.04 -12.98 44.48
CA ASP A 529 11.26 -11.57 44.80
C ASP A 529 10.82 -10.68 43.62
N MET A 530 11.21 -11.06 42.40
CA MET A 530 10.81 -10.33 41.20
C MET A 530 9.29 -10.40 40.97
N ALA A 531 8.67 -11.57 41.13
CA ALA A 531 7.21 -11.69 40.98
C ALA A 531 6.47 -10.82 41.99
N LYS A 532 6.96 -10.74 43.24
CA LYS A 532 6.36 -9.90 44.26
C LYS A 532 6.49 -8.42 43.93
N GLU A 533 7.64 -7.99 43.43
CA GLU A 533 7.85 -6.61 43.01
C GLU A 533 6.94 -6.24 41.84
N LEU A 534 6.82 -7.11 40.82
CA LEU A 534 5.90 -6.87 39.70
C LEU A 534 4.42 -6.80 40.11
N GLU A 535 4.00 -7.62 41.09
CA GLU A 535 2.67 -7.52 41.69
C GLU A 535 2.48 -6.16 42.39
N ASN A 536 3.49 -5.68 43.13
CA ASN A 536 3.45 -4.37 43.79
C ASN A 536 3.35 -3.22 42.77
N GLN A 537 3.91 -3.37 41.57
CA GLN A 537 3.75 -2.43 40.46
C GLN A 537 2.35 -2.45 39.82
N GLY A 538 1.44 -3.31 40.30
CA GLY A 538 0.05 -3.37 39.85
C GLY A 538 -0.16 -4.24 38.61
N ALA A 539 0.75 -5.16 38.29
CA ALA A 539 0.51 -6.15 37.24
C ALA A 539 -0.74 -6.97 37.56
N HIS A 540 -1.62 -7.17 36.57
CA HIS A 540 -2.84 -7.97 36.77
C HIS A 540 -2.55 -9.48 36.70
N ILE A 541 -1.49 -9.85 35.97
CA ILE A 541 -1.03 -11.23 35.73
C ILE A 541 0.50 -11.22 35.71
N ILE A 542 1.13 -12.26 36.27
CA ILE A 542 2.57 -12.49 36.13
C ILE A 542 2.81 -13.54 35.06
N ALA A 543 3.59 -13.19 34.02
CA ALA A 543 4.03 -14.16 33.02
C ALA A 543 5.39 -14.75 33.38
N ILE A 544 5.55 -16.06 33.20
CA ILE A 544 6.86 -16.70 33.13
C ILE A 544 7.16 -16.96 31.67
N LYS A 545 8.10 -16.21 31.11
CA LYS A 545 8.52 -16.33 29.71
C LYS A 545 9.78 -17.17 29.59
N ASP A 546 9.62 -18.46 29.38
CA ASP A 546 10.70 -19.38 29.00
C ASP A 546 10.91 -19.35 27.48
N MET A 547 11.60 -18.30 27.00
CA MET A 547 11.82 -18.02 25.58
C MET A 547 12.68 -19.06 24.84
N ALA A 548 13.38 -19.93 25.56
CA ALA A 548 14.26 -20.94 24.97
C ALA A 548 13.70 -22.36 25.09
N GLY A 549 12.70 -22.59 25.93
CA GLY A 549 12.18 -23.94 26.19
C GLY A 549 13.09 -24.75 27.12
N ILE A 550 13.74 -24.07 28.07
CA ILE A 550 14.72 -24.67 28.98
C ILE A 550 14.12 -25.02 30.35
N LEU A 551 12.88 -24.59 30.64
CA LEU A 551 12.19 -24.94 31.88
C LEU A 551 11.83 -26.42 31.90
N LYS A 552 12.60 -27.21 32.63
CA LYS A 552 12.39 -28.65 32.77
C LYS A 552 11.10 -28.95 33.56
N PRO A 553 10.47 -30.12 33.38
CA PRO A 553 9.17 -30.42 33.99
C PRO A 553 9.12 -30.30 35.52
N GLU A 554 10.13 -30.82 36.24
CA GLU A 554 10.17 -30.70 37.71
C GLU A 554 10.57 -29.29 38.18
N ALA A 555 11.35 -28.55 37.38
CA ALA A 555 11.59 -27.13 37.63
C ALA A 555 10.30 -26.33 37.47
N ALA A 556 9.47 -26.63 36.45
CA ALA A 556 8.17 -26.00 36.27
C ALA A 556 7.23 -26.27 37.44
N TYR A 557 7.15 -27.51 37.91
CA TYR A 557 6.34 -27.84 39.09
C TYR A 557 6.74 -27.00 40.30
N ARG A 558 8.04 -26.99 40.63
CA ARG A 558 8.57 -26.23 41.77
C ARG A 558 8.34 -24.73 41.59
N LEU A 559 8.75 -24.16 40.45
CA LEU A 559 8.63 -22.73 40.16
C LEU A 559 7.20 -22.24 40.32
N ILE A 560 6.25 -22.91 39.65
CA ILE A 560 4.85 -22.51 39.67
C ILE A 560 4.27 -22.65 41.08
N SER A 561 4.54 -23.76 41.78
CA SER A 561 4.00 -23.96 43.13
C SER A 561 4.46 -22.89 44.12
N GLU A 562 5.73 -22.49 44.05
CA GLU A 562 6.33 -21.45 44.88
C GLU A 562 5.80 -20.06 44.52
N LEU A 563 5.67 -19.75 43.23
CA LEU A 563 5.11 -18.47 42.78
C LEU A 563 3.63 -18.33 43.17
N LYS A 564 2.82 -19.38 43.02
CA LYS A 564 1.41 -19.40 43.47
C LYS A 564 1.28 -19.20 44.98
N ALA A 565 2.28 -19.59 45.76
CA ALA A 565 2.35 -19.32 47.20
C ALA A 565 2.85 -17.89 47.54
N THR A 566 3.50 -17.20 46.58
CA THR A 566 4.15 -15.90 46.78
C THR A 566 3.29 -14.71 46.36
N VAL A 567 2.62 -14.83 45.22
CA VAL A 567 1.79 -13.76 44.63
C VAL A 567 0.31 -14.14 44.61
N GLY A 568 -0.56 -13.14 44.70
CA GLY A 568 -2.00 -13.29 44.69
C GLY A 568 -2.63 -13.18 43.30
N VAL A 569 -1.90 -12.71 42.29
CA VAL A 569 -2.36 -12.60 40.89
C VAL A 569 -2.18 -13.91 40.10
N PRO A 570 -2.91 -14.13 38.99
CA PRO A 570 -2.70 -15.27 38.11
C PRO A 570 -1.28 -15.37 37.56
N ILE A 571 -0.87 -16.61 37.25
CA ILE A 571 0.38 -16.93 36.58
C ILE A 571 0.08 -17.46 35.17
N HIS A 572 0.71 -16.84 34.19
CA HIS A 572 0.69 -17.23 32.78
C HIS A 572 2.03 -17.81 32.38
N LEU A 573 2.09 -19.11 32.07
CA LEU A 573 3.33 -19.75 31.65
C LEU A 573 3.44 -19.82 30.13
N HIS A 574 4.56 -19.35 29.61
CA HIS A 574 4.94 -19.42 28.22
C HIS A 574 6.24 -20.22 28.11
N THR A 575 6.26 -21.27 27.29
CA THR A 575 7.48 -22.02 26.93
C THR A 575 7.51 -22.35 25.45
N HIS A 576 8.69 -22.76 24.97
CA HIS A 576 8.89 -23.36 23.65
C HIS A 576 9.13 -24.87 23.80
N ASP A 577 8.75 -25.64 22.79
CA ASP A 577 8.89 -27.10 22.77
C ASP A 577 10.22 -27.55 22.14
N THR A 578 11.24 -26.69 22.13
CA THR A 578 12.53 -26.92 21.46
C THR A 578 13.17 -28.22 21.93
N SER A 579 13.07 -28.51 23.22
CA SER A 579 13.62 -29.71 23.85
C SER A 579 12.75 -30.96 23.68
N GLY A 580 11.52 -30.83 23.16
CA GLY A 580 10.50 -31.88 23.11
C GLY A 580 9.82 -32.17 24.45
N ASN A 581 10.11 -31.39 25.50
CA ASN A 581 9.55 -31.57 26.84
C ASN A 581 8.40 -30.60 27.15
N GLY A 582 7.99 -29.74 26.23
CA GLY A 582 7.11 -28.61 26.51
C GLY A 582 5.71 -29.05 27.00
N VAL A 583 5.11 -30.08 26.38
CA VAL A 583 3.83 -30.65 26.85
C VAL A 583 3.97 -31.20 28.27
N PHE A 584 5.08 -31.88 28.58
CA PHE A 584 5.30 -32.43 29.92
C PHE A 584 5.55 -31.32 30.96
N THR A 585 6.31 -30.29 30.58
CA THR A 585 6.50 -29.06 31.37
C THR A 585 5.18 -28.41 31.71
N TYR A 586 4.28 -28.26 30.73
CA TYR A 586 2.93 -27.73 30.97
C TYR A 586 2.08 -28.64 31.85
N ALA A 587 2.07 -29.96 31.62
CA ALA A 587 1.33 -30.88 32.48
C ALA A 587 1.78 -30.80 33.95
N ARG A 588 3.09 -30.64 34.20
CA ARG A 588 3.64 -30.42 35.54
C ARG A 588 3.28 -29.04 36.10
N ALA A 589 3.34 -27.98 35.30
CA ALA A 589 2.89 -26.64 35.70
C ALA A 589 1.38 -26.60 36.05
N VAL A 590 0.54 -27.31 35.28
CA VAL A 590 -0.90 -27.46 35.53
C VAL A 590 -1.13 -28.18 36.86
N LYS A 591 -0.38 -29.24 37.15
CA LYS A 591 -0.43 -29.90 38.45
C LYS A 591 -0.02 -28.98 39.60
N ALA A 592 0.91 -28.05 39.36
CA ALA A 592 1.39 -27.08 40.34
C ALA A 592 0.47 -25.85 40.52
N GLY A 593 -0.60 -25.72 39.73
CA GLY A 593 -1.57 -24.64 39.91
C GLY A 593 -1.44 -23.47 38.92
N VAL A 594 -0.70 -23.59 37.80
CA VAL A 594 -0.64 -22.52 36.79
C VAL A 594 -2.05 -22.20 36.27
N ASP A 595 -2.32 -20.93 35.97
CA ASP A 595 -3.66 -20.47 35.59
C ASP A 595 -3.86 -20.48 34.07
N ILE A 596 -2.85 -20.02 33.32
CA ILE A 596 -2.90 -19.91 31.86
C ILE A 596 -1.60 -20.48 31.25
N VAL A 597 -1.69 -21.15 30.11
CA VAL A 597 -0.53 -21.56 29.31
C VAL A 597 -0.66 -21.18 27.83
N ASP A 598 0.46 -20.84 27.20
CA ASP A 598 0.54 -20.54 25.77
C ASP A 598 0.70 -21.81 24.92
N VAL A 599 -0.19 -22.04 23.96
CA VAL A 599 -0.17 -23.21 23.07
C VAL A 599 -0.35 -22.77 21.61
N ALA A 600 0.03 -23.62 20.67
CA ALA A 600 -0.21 -23.40 19.24
C ALA A 600 -1.08 -24.53 18.65
N MET A 601 -1.75 -24.24 17.52
CA MET A 601 -2.38 -25.27 16.69
C MET A 601 -1.33 -26.33 16.31
N SER A 602 -1.70 -27.61 16.31
CA SER A 602 -0.75 -28.73 16.14
C SER A 602 0.12 -28.63 14.87
N ALA A 603 -0.44 -28.15 13.76
CA ALA A 603 0.27 -27.91 12.50
C ALA A 603 1.33 -26.79 12.60
N MET A 604 1.21 -25.92 13.60
CA MET A 604 2.05 -24.74 13.86
C MET A 604 2.75 -24.83 15.23
N SER A 605 2.76 -26.00 15.87
CA SER A 605 3.36 -26.22 17.20
C SER A 605 4.66 -27.01 17.12
N SER A 606 5.25 -27.27 18.28
CA SER A 606 6.45 -28.10 18.47
C SER A 606 7.71 -27.54 17.79
N ALA A 607 8.81 -28.29 17.86
CA ALA A 607 10.14 -27.79 17.51
C ALA A 607 10.40 -26.48 18.26
N THR A 608 10.81 -25.41 17.59
CA THR A 608 11.02 -24.12 18.24
C THR A 608 9.74 -23.35 18.56
N SER A 609 8.55 -23.85 18.22
CA SER A 609 7.25 -23.24 18.55
C SER A 609 6.76 -23.62 19.94
N GLN A 610 5.58 -23.16 20.34
CA GLN A 610 4.90 -23.58 21.56
C GLN A 610 4.48 -25.06 21.50
N PRO A 611 4.22 -25.70 22.66
CA PRO A 611 3.58 -27.00 22.73
C PRO A 611 2.21 -27.03 22.04
N SER A 612 1.85 -28.19 21.47
CA SER A 612 0.57 -28.42 20.79
C SER A 612 -0.62 -28.28 21.74
N MET A 613 -1.59 -27.44 21.36
CA MET A 613 -2.88 -27.28 22.05
C MET A 613 -3.60 -28.62 22.17
N SER A 614 -3.69 -29.38 21.07
CA SER A 614 -4.38 -30.69 21.06
C SER A 614 -3.64 -31.72 21.91
N SER A 615 -2.31 -31.75 21.85
CA SER A 615 -1.52 -32.71 22.62
C SER A 615 -1.61 -32.45 24.11
N LEU A 616 -1.59 -31.18 24.53
CA LEU A 616 -1.80 -30.81 25.93
C LEU A 616 -3.21 -31.20 26.42
N TYR A 617 -4.24 -30.96 25.60
CA TYR A 617 -5.61 -31.36 25.93
C TYR A 617 -5.70 -32.87 26.24
N TYR A 618 -5.17 -33.72 25.35
CA TYR A 618 -5.17 -35.17 25.57
C TYR A 618 -4.24 -35.61 26.71
N ALA A 619 -3.11 -34.93 26.93
CA ALA A 619 -2.25 -35.20 28.08
C ALA A 619 -2.93 -34.93 29.42
N LEU A 620 -3.98 -34.10 29.44
CA LEU A 620 -4.75 -33.72 30.62
C LEU A 620 -6.14 -34.36 30.67
N SER A 621 -6.52 -35.24 29.73
CA SER A 621 -7.89 -35.72 29.58
C SER A 621 -8.46 -36.43 30.81
N ASP A 622 -7.59 -37.10 31.56
CA ASP A 622 -7.93 -37.84 32.79
C ASP A 622 -7.60 -37.04 34.07
N THR A 623 -7.39 -35.73 33.94
CA THR A 623 -7.05 -34.84 35.06
C THR A 623 -8.17 -33.86 35.38
N GLU A 624 -8.25 -33.44 36.64
CA GLU A 624 -9.28 -32.50 37.09
C GLU A 624 -9.15 -31.06 36.54
N ARG A 625 -8.00 -30.71 35.96
CA ARG A 625 -7.70 -29.37 35.44
C ARG A 625 -7.62 -29.31 33.90
N ILE A 626 -8.22 -30.28 33.21
CA ILE A 626 -8.30 -30.29 31.74
C ILE A 626 -8.85 -28.96 31.18
N PRO A 627 -8.31 -28.41 30.08
CA PRO A 627 -8.89 -27.24 29.42
C PRO A 627 -10.33 -27.52 28.94
N SER A 628 -11.24 -26.60 29.21
CA SER A 628 -12.64 -26.69 28.77
C SER A 628 -12.81 -26.18 27.33
N ILE A 629 -12.35 -26.97 26.35
CA ILE A 629 -12.42 -26.65 24.92
C ILE A 629 -13.05 -27.81 24.12
N ASN A 630 -13.59 -27.51 22.94
CA ASN A 630 -14.03 -28.54 22.00
C ASN A 630 -12.86 -29.00 21.11
N ILE A 631 -12.30 -30.17 21.39
CA ILE A 631 -11.13 -30.68 20.67
C ILE A 631 -11.39 -31.01 19.19
N GLU A 632 -12.62 -31.38 18.82
CA GLU A 632 -12.99 -31.65 17.42
C GLU A 632 -13.00 -30.36 16.59
N ASN A 633 -13.48 -29.26 17.18
CA ASN A 633 -13.38 -27.94 16.56
C ASN A 633 -11.92 -27.53 16.35
N VAL A 634 -11.06 -27.71 17.35
CA VAL A 634 -9.62 -27.42 17.27
C VAL A 634 -8.97 -28.21 16.13
N GLN A 635 -9.29 -29.51 15.99
CA GLN A 635 -8.79 -30.34 14.89
C GLN A 635 -9.25 -29.84 13.50
N GLN A 636 -10.49 -29.36 13.38
CA GLN A 636 -10.97 -28.78 12.12
C GLN A 636 -10.23 -27.49 11.76
N ILE A 637 -9.96 -26.62 12.73
CA ILE A 637 -9.13 -25.41 12.53
C ILE A 637 -7.69 -25.81 12.19
N ASN A 638 -7.16 -26.86 12.81
CA ASN A 638 -5.81 -27.35 12.54
C ASN A 638 -5.60 -27.79 11.08
N HIS A 639 -6.60 -28.41 10.43
CA HIS A 639 -6.50 -28.81 9.02
C HIS A 639 -6.27 -27.61 8.08
N TYR A 640 -6.85 -26.44 8.41
CA TYR A 640 -6.58 -25.22 7.66
C TYR A 640 -5.10 -24.83 7.77
N TRP A 641 -4.56 -24.82 9.00
CA TRP A 641 -3.16 -24.48 9.25
C TRP A 641 -2.17 -25.48 8.64
N GLU A 642 -2.52 -26.76 8.60
CA GLU A 642 -1.76 -27.79 7.90
C GLU A 642 -1.60 -27.45 6.41
N ASP A 643 -2.70 -27.07 5.74
CA ASP A 643 -2.66 -26.70 4.33
C ASP A 643 -1.93 -25.36 4.10
N ILE A 644 -2.16 -24.37 4.97
CA ILE A 644 -1.54 -23.04 4.84
C ILE A 644 -0.03 -23.10 5.04
N ARG A 645 0.46 -23.88 6.01
CA ARG A 645 1.91 -23.99 6.30
C ARG A 645 2.71 -24.42 5.07
N THR A 646 2.16 -25.29 4.22
CA THR A 646 2.83 -25.72 2.97
C THR A 646 3.14 -24.58 2.01
N ARG A 647 2.42 -23.45 2.09
CA ARG A 647 2.65 -22.26 1.26
C ARG A 647 3.84 -21.42 1.72
N TYR A 648 4.42 -21.77 2.87
CA TYR A 648 5.54 -21.07 3.53
C TYR A 648 6.80 -21.94 3.63
N GLU A 649 6.90 -23.02 2.85
CA GLU A 649 8.01 -23.99 2.90
C GLU A 649 9.39 -23.34 2.76
N ASP A 650 9.52 -22.29 1.93
CA ASP A 650 10.77 -21.53 1.75
C ASP A 650 11.28 -20.83 3.02
N PHE A 651 10.41 -20.68 4.04
CA PHE A 651 10.73 -20.02 5.30
C PHE A 651 10.82 -20.98 6.50
N GLU A 652 10.69 -22.29 6.29
CA GLU A 652 10.84 -23.29 7.34
C GLU A 652 12.24 -23.22 7.98
N ASN A 653 12.30 -23.26 9.30
CA ASN A 653 13.56 -23.15 10.05
C ASN A 653 14.46 -24.40 9.95
N GLY A 654 13.98 -25.49 9.34
CA GLY A 654 14.71 -26.74 9.14
C GLY A 654 14.87 -27.61 10.38
N VAL A 655 14.26 -27.26 11.53
CA VAL A 655 14.26 -28.06 12.76
C VAL A 655 13.06 -29.00 12.75
N SER A 656 13.29 -30.28 12.43
CA SER A 656 12.23 -31.29 12.32
C SER A 656 12.09 -32.19 13.55
N ALA A 657 12.92 -32.00 14.58
CA ALA A 657 12.97 -32.86 15.76
C ALA A 657 13.40 -32.07 17.02
N PRO A 658 13.15 -32.60 18.23
CA PRO A 658 13.65 -32.02 19.47
C PRO A 658 15.17 -31.81 19.47
N GLN A 659 15.62 -30.65 19.97
CA GLN A 659 17.02 -30.28 20.11
C GLN A 659 17.36 -29.94 21.57
N THR A 660 17.89 -30.93 22.29
CA THR A 660 18.17 -30.81 23.73
C THR A 660 19.46 -30.05 24.07
N GLU A 661 20.30 -29.74 23.07
CA GLU A 661 21.45 -28.85 23.25
C GLU A 661 21.05 -27.44 23.71
N VAL A 662 19.77 -27.07 23.56
CA VAL A 662 19.21 -25.83 24.08
C VAL A 662 19.45 -25.64 25.58
N TYR A 663 19.54 -26.72 26.35
CA TYR A 663 19.90 -26.66 27.78
C TYR A 663 21.35 -26.22 28.04
N GLN A 664 22.23 -26.31 27.03
CA GLN A 664 23.63 -25.91 27.12
C GLN A 664 23.83 -24.47 26.65
N HIS A 665 23.34 -24.15 25.44
CA HIS A 665 23.57 -22.85 24.83
C HIS A 665 22.48 -21.82 25.16
N GLU A 666 21.28 -22.24 25.59
CA GLU A 666 20.17 -21.37 25.98
C GLU A 666 19.81 -20.31 24.90
N MET A 667 19.93 -20.69 23.63
CA MET A 667 19.51 -19.80 22.53
C MET A 667 17.99 -19.90 22.39
N PRO A 668 17.25 -18.78 22.39
CA PRO A 668 15.86 -18.76 21.97
C PRO A 668 15.70 -19.27 20.54
N GLY A 669 14.54 -19.84 20.21
CA GLY A 669 14.27 -20.42 18.89
C GLY A 669 14.61 -19.48 17.72
N GLY A 670 14.12 -18.24 17.77
CA GLY A 670 14.42 -17.24 16.74
C GLY A 670 15.90 -16.88 16.63
N GLN A 671 16.63 -16.84 17.74
CA GLN A 671 18.08 -16.55 17.72
C GLN A 671 18.87 -17.71 17.12
N TYR A 672 18.48 -18.96 17.39
CA TYR A 672 19.14 -20.14 16.81
C TYR A 672 19.11 -20.11 15.28
N SER A 673 17.92 -19.92 14.70
CA SER A 673 17.74 -19.86 13.25
C SER A 673 18.47 -18.68 12.62
N ASN A 674 18.36 -17.49 13.23
CA ASN A 674 19.02 -16.28 12.73
C ASN A 674 20.54 -16.38 12.78
N LEU A 675 21.10 -16.86 13.89
CA LEU A 675 22.56 -16.99 14.06
C LEU A 675 23.14 -18.04 13.10
N LYS A 676 22.38 -19.11 12.80
CA LYS A 676 22.79 -20.12 11.80
C LYS A 676 22.88 -19.51 10.40
N GLN A 677 21.89 -18.69 10.00
CA GLN A 677 21.93 -17.97 8.73
C GLN A 677 23.07 -16.94 8.67
N GLN A 678 23.33 -16.23 9.78
CA GLN A 678 24.47 -15.30 9.87
C GLN A 678 25.80 -16.04 9.74
N ALA A 679 25.97 -17.17 10.42
CA ALA A 679 27.16 -18.03 10.30
C ALA A 679 27.38 -18.48 8.84
N LYS A 680 26.32 -18.88 8.15
CA LYS A 680 26.37 -19.21 6.72
C LYS A 680 26.79 -18.02 5.86
N ALA A 681 26.22 -16.84 6.09
CA ALA A 681 26.52 -15.63 5.32
C ALA A 681 28.00 -15.19 5.44
N VAL A 682 28.67 -15.51 6.56
CA VAL A 682 30.10 -15.22 6.76
C VAL A 682 31.01 -16.42 6.52
N GLY A 683 30.49 -17.52 5.96
CA GLY A 683 31.29 -18.71 5.62
C GLY A 683 31.72 -19.58 6.82
N LEU A 684 30.99 -19.53 7.93
CA LEU A 684 31.24 -20.31 9.15
C LEU A 684 30.20 -21.43 9.37
N GLU A 685 29.48 -21.85 8.32
CA GLU A 685 28.45 -22.91 8.40
C GLU A 685 29.02 -24.22 8.97
N ASP A 686 30.22 -24.62 8.52
CA ASP A 686 30.92 -25.83 8.98
C ASP A 686 31.39 -25.74 10.44
N LYS A 687 31.36 -24.55 11.05
CA LYS A 687 31.76 -24.29 12.45
C LYS A 687 30.56 -24.06 13.38
N TRP A 688 29.36 -24.47 12.97
CA TRP A 688 28.14 -24.23 13.76
C TRP A 688 28.21 -24.77 15.20
N ASP A 689 28.79 -25.97 15.39
CA ASP A 689 28.95 -26.56 16.73
C ASP A 689 29.92 -25.78 17.62
N GLU A 690 30.94 -25.16 17.02
CA GLU A 690 31.87 -24.27 17.73
C GLU A 690 31.15 -22.98 18.15
N ILE A 691 30.31 -22.42 17.28
CA ILE A 691 29.49 -21.23 17.59
C ILE A 691 28.52 -21.51 18.75
N LYS A 692 27.86 -22.67 18.78
CA LYS A 692 26.97 -23.05 19.90
C LYS A 692 27.72 -23.09 21.24
N LYS A 693 28.91 -23.67 21.27
CA LYS A 693 29.76 -23.71 22.47
C LYS A 693 30.26 -22.33 22.85
N MET A 694 30.68 -21.53 21.87
CA MET A 694 31.12 -20.15 22.07
C MET A 694 29.98 -19.30 22.66
N TYR A 695 28.73 -19.52 22.22
CA TYR A 695 27.58 -18.81 22.78
C TYR A 695 27.34 -19.09 24.26
N ALA A 696 27.49 -20.35 24.69
CA ALA A 696 27.45 -20.69 26.10
C ALA A 696 28.61 -20.04 26.88
N LEU A 697 29.82 -20.02 26.31
CA LEU A 697 31.00 -19.38 26.91
C LEU A 697 30.81 -17.86 27.04
N VAL A 698 30.40 -17.18 25.98
CA VAL A 698 30.14 -15.74 25.96
C VAL A 698 29.08 -15.36 26.97
N ASN A 699 28.03 -16.17 27.14
CA ASN A 699 27.04 -15.95 28.18
C ASN A 699 27.68 -15.91 29.58
N GLN A 700 28.56 -16.87 29.89
CA GLN A 700 29.28 -16.89 31.17
C GLN A 700 30.25 -15.70 31.30
N MET A 701 30.99 -15.40 30.22
CA MET A 701 31.92 -14.27 30.15
C MET A 701 31.21 -12.92 30.38
N PHE A 702 29.96 -12.77 29.94
CA PHE A 702 29.13 -11.59 30.19
C PHE A 702 28.46 -11.57 31.57
N GLY A 703 28.76 -12.57 32.42
CA GLY A 703 28.28 -12.66 33.80
C GLY A 703 27.01 -13.48 33.99
N ASP A 704 26.72 -14.41 33.07
CA ASP A 704 25.49 -15.22 33.01
C ASP A 704 24.23 -14.36 32.90
N ILE A 705 23.78 -14.06 31.68
CA ILE A 705 22.70 -13.10 31.42
C ILE A 705 21.42 -13.78 30.92
N ILE A 706 20.31 -13.05 31.03
CA ILE A 706 19.06 -13.40 30.36
C ILE A 706 19.21 -13.12 28.87
N LYS A 707 18.83 -14.08 28.03
CA LYS A 707 19.05 -14.06 26.58
C LYS A 707 17.74 -14.11 25.84
N VAL A 708 17.17 -12.95 25.55
CA VAL A 708 15.98 -12.76 24.72
C VAL A 708 16.24 -11.56 23.80
N THR A 709 15.40 -11.25 22.81
CA THR A 709 15.69 -10.09 21.95
C THR A 709 15.68 -8.78 22.77
N PRO A 710 16.74 -7.95 22.74
CA PRO A 710 17.93 -8.02 21.88
C PRO A 710 19.20 -8.60 22.56
N SER A 711 19.21 -8.89 23.87
CA SER A 711 20.38 -9.44 24.58
C SER A 711 20.91 -10.76 24.00
N SER A 712 20.03 -11.63 23.50
CA SER A 712 20.42 -12.85 22.78
C SER A 712 21.22 -12.58 21.49
N LYS A 713 20.90 -11.49 20.77
CA LYS A 713 21.68 -11.04 19.61
C LYS A 713 23.07 -10.58 20.03
N VAL A 714 23.19 -9.89 21.15
CA VAL A 714 24.49 -9.43 21.70
C VAL A 714 25.43 -10.62 21.93
N VAL A 715 24.93 -11.69 22.56
CA VAL A 715 25.69 -12.93 22.76
C VAL A 715 26.01 -13.59 21.42
N GLY A 716 25.07 -13.60 20.47
CA GLY A 716 25.26 -14.16 19.13
C GLY A 716 26.35 -13.45 18.33
N ASP A 717 26.29 -12.12 18.25
CA ASP A 717 27.26 -11.29 17.53
C ASP A 717 28.67 -11.47 18.11
N MET A 718 28.81 -11.50 19.45
CA MET A 718 30.10 -11.76 20.10
C MET A 718 30.61 -13.19 19.81
N SER A 719 29.72 -14.18 19.81
CA SER A 719 30.10 -15.58 19.55
C SER A 719 30.62 -15.75 18.13
N LEU A 720 29.91 -15.18 17.16
CA LEU A 720 30.31 -15.19 15.76
C LEU A 720 31.63 -14.44 15.56
N PHE A 721 31.77 -13.28 16.19
CA PHE A 721 33.00 -12.49 16.18
C PHE A 721 34.21 -13.27 16.72
N MET A 722 34.06 -13.93 17.87
CA MET A 722 35.15 -14.71 18.47
C MET A 722 35.54 -15.90 17.59
N VAL A 723 34.58 -16.65 17.05
CA VAL A 723 34.86 -17.79 16.16
C VAL A 723 35.48 -17.34 14.84
N GLN A 724 35.00 -16.24 14.26
CA GLN A 724 35.52 -15.69 13.01
C GLN A 724 36.99 -15.27 13.14
N ASN A 725 37.37 -14.70 14.28
CA ASN A 725 38.71 -14.19 14.54
C ASN A 725 39.61 -15.22 15.29
N ASN A 726 39.12 -16.45 15.50
CA ASN A 726 39.79 -17.51 16.27
C ASN A 726 40.25 -17.05 17.67
N LEU A 727 39.40 -16.28 18.37
CA LEU A 727 39.68 -15.74 19.69
C LEU A 727 39.14 -16.65 20.80
N ILE A 728 39.93 -16.86 21.86
CA ILE A 728 39.46 -17.44 23.13
C ILE A 728 39.19 -16.34 24.18
N GLU A 729 38.52 -16.69 25.28
CA GLU A 729 38.22 -15.73 26.36
C GLU A 729 39.47 -15.02 26.89
N GLU A 730 40.58 -15.73 27.06
CA GLU A 730 41.86 -15.14 27.49
C GLU A 730 42.38 -14.07 26.52
N ASP A 731 42.18 -14.24 25.22
CA ASP A 731 42.59 -13.25 24.22
C ASP A 731 41.79 -11.95 24.35
N ILE A 732 40.49 -12.04 24.67
CA ILE A 732 39.65 -10.86 24.93
C ILE A 732 40.21 -10.07 26.12
N TYR A 733 40.62 -10.75 27.18
CA TYR A 733 41.18 -10.08 28.36
C TYR A 733 42.60 -9.54 28.17
N ASN A 734 43.41 -10.20 27.35
CA ASN A 734 44.82 -9.85 27.14
C ASN A 734 45.02 -8.83 26.01
N GLN A 735 44.24 -8.93 24.94
CA GLN A 735 44.42 -8.18 23.70
C GLN A 735 43.19 -7.33 23.33
N GLY A 736 42.10 -7.37 24.10
CA GLY A 736 40.84 -6.70 23.75
C GLY A 736 40.91 -5.18 23.53
N GLN A 737 41.97 -4.51 24.02
CA GLN A 737 42.19 -3.07 23.74
C GLN A 737 42.44 -2.77 22.26
N SER A 738 43.02 -3.72 21.52
CA SER A 738 43.28 -3.61 20.07
C SER A 738 42.18 -4.24 19.21
N VAL A 739 41.10 -4.71 19.84
CA VAL A 739 39.98 -5.40 19.18
C VAL A 739 38.83 -4.41 18.97
N ASP A 740 38.19 -4.47 17.81
CA ASP A 740 36.98 -3.72 17.51
C ASP A 740 35.77 -4.64 17.66
N PHE A 741 35.09 -4.52 18.81
CA PHE A 741 33.95 -5.34 19.17
C PHE A 741 32.71 -5.00 18.35
N PRO A 742 31.78 -5.95 18.16
CA PRO A 742 30.49 -5.67 17.54
C PRO A 742 29.73 -4.54 18.24
N GLU A 743 29.06 -3.69 17.47
CA GLU A 743 28.32 -2.52 17.98
C GLU A 743 27.27 -2.90 19.04
N SER A 744 26.58 -4.02 18.84
CA SER A 744 25.59 -4.53 19.81
C SER A 744 26.20 -4.87 21.17
N VAL A 745 27.44 -5.36 21.18
CA VAL A 745 28.21 -5.66 22.41
C VAL A 745 28.62 -4.36 23.09
N ILE A 746 29.12 -3.38 22.33
CA ILE A 746 29.46 -2.07 22.87
C ILE A 746 28.22 -1.42 23.51
N SER A 747 27.10 -1.36 22.78
CA SER A 747 25.85 -0.78 23.25
C SER A 747 25.30 -1.49 24.51
N PHE A 748 25.39 -2.83 24.57
CA PHE A 748 25.04 -3.57 25.79
C PHE A 748 25.90 -3.16 26.98
N PHE A 749 27.23 -3.14 26.84
CA PHE A 749 28.14 -2.76 27.93
C PHE A 749 28.08 -1.27 28.26
N MET A 750 27.62 -0.41 27.34
CA MET A 750 27.31 0.99 27.60
C MET A 750 26.11 1.14 28.54
N GLY A 751 25.26 0.12 28.67
CA GLY A 751 24.03 0.16 29.48
C GLY A 751 22.79 0.54 28.67
N ASP A 752 22.87 0.60 27.34
CA ASP A 752 21.75 0.99 26.48
C ASP A 752 20.62 -0.04 26.49
N LEU A 753 20.90 -1.31 26.81
CA LEU A 753 19.85 -2.33 26.99
C LEU A 753 19.30 -2.38 28.43
N GLY A 754 19.79 -1.49 29.29
CA GLY A 754 19.52 -1.52 30.73
C GLY A 754 20.61 -2.23 31.53
N GLN A 755 20.31 -2.52 32.80
CA GLN A 755 21.26 -3.12 33.73
C GLN A 755 21.00 -4.63 33.87
N PRO A 756 22.02 -5.49 33.65
CA PRO A 756 21.88 -6.92 33.88
C PRO A 756 21.85 -7.22 35.38
N VAL A 757 21.18 -8.32 35.75
CA VAL A 757 21.20 -8.84 37.12
C VAL A 757 22.66 -9.02 37.58
N GLY A 758 23.03 -8.47 38.74
CA GLY A 758 24.39 -8.53 39.28
C GLY A 758 25.40 -7.55 38.66
N GLY A 759 24.98 -6.71 37.70
CA GLY A 759 25.85 -5.74 37.03
C GLY A 759 26.79 -6.35 35.99
N PHE A 760 27.60 -5.51 35.35
CA PHE A 760 28.56 -5.93 34.32
C PHE A 760 29.90 -6.39 34.93
N PRO A 761 30.59 -7.38 34.33
CA PRO A 761 31.97 -7.71 34.70
C PRO A 761 32.91 -6.51 34.43
N GLN A 762 33.33 -5.81 35.49
CA GLN A 762 33.98 -4.48 35.40
C GLN A 762 35.23 -4.44 34.53
N LYS A 763 36.08 -5.48 34.60
CA LYS A 763 37.30 -5.56 33.78
C LYS A 763 36.95 -5.66 32.29
N LEU A 764 35.97 -6.50 31.95
CA LEU A 764 35.53 -6.71 30.58
C LEU A 764 34.83 -5.46 30.03
N GLN A 765 33.98 -4.83 30.84
CA GLN A 765 33.32 -3.57 30.46
C GLN A 765 34.33 -2.48 30.09
N LYS A 766 35.40 -2.31 30.89
CA LYS A 766 36.47 -1.34 30.56
C LYS A 766 37.22 -1.69 29.27
N ILE A 767 37.43 -2.98 28.98
CA ILE A 767 38.09 -3.42 27.75
C ILE A 767 37.21 -3.10 26.53
N ILE A 768 35.92 -3.43 26.60
CA ILE A 768 34.98 -3.24 25.48
C ILE A 768 34.71 -1.76 25.23
N LEU A 769 34.49 -0.98 26.29
CA LEU A 769 34.12 0.43 26.16
C LEU A 769 35.30 1.36 25.89
N LYS A 770 36.53 0.91 26.16
CA LYS A 770 37.75 1.71 26.02
C LYS A 770 37.59 3.02 26.83
N SER A 771 37.43 4.16 26.16
CA SER A 771 37.25 5.48 26.78
C SER A 771 35.79 5.90 26.99
N ASN A 772 34.82 5.15 26.47
CA ASN A 772 33.40 5.49 26.54
C ASN A 772 32.85 5.31 27.97
N GLN A 773 31.98 6.23 28.39
CA GLN A 773 31.39 6.24 29.73
C GLN A 773 30.03 5.52 29.72
N PRO A 774 29.86 4.40 30.46
CA PRO A 774 28.58 3.71 30.53
C PRO A 774 27.54 4.46 31.35
N ILE A 775 26.28 4.19 31.09
CA ILE A 775 25.13 4.64 31.87
C ILE A 775 24.67 3.53 32.83
N THR A 776 24.17 3.94 34.00
CA THR A 776 23.61 3.03 35.02
C THR A 776 22.13 3.31 35.30
N VAL A 777 21.55 4.30 34.63
CA VAL A 777 20.15 4.72 34.73
C VAL A 777 19.33 4.16 33.57
N ARG A 778 18.00 4.29 33.64
CA ARG A 778 17.12 3.82 32.56
C ARG A 778 17.40 4.62 31.29
N PRO A 779 17.74 3.98 30.15
CA PRO A 779 18.11 4.68 28.93
C PRO A 779 17.03 5.66 28.43
N GLY A 780 15.76 5.25 28.48
CA GLY A 780 14.63 6.11 28.09
C GLY A 780 14.46 7.37 28.94
N ALA A 781 15.02 7.42 30.16
CA ALA A 781 15.03 8.61 31.00
C ALA A 781 16.06 9.66 30.56
N LEU A 782 17.01 9.28 29.70
CA LEU A 782 17.99 10.19 29.09
C LEU A 782 17.55 10.70 27.72
N ALA A 783 16.50 10.11 27.14
CA ALA A 783 15.98 10.51 25.83
C ALA A 783 15.08 11.73 25.97
N ASP A 784 15.32 12.76 25.16
CA ASP A 784 14.44 13.92 25.07
C ASP A 784 13.06 13.52 24.54
N PRO A 785 11.95 14.08 25.07
CA PRO A 785 10.62 13.83 24.55
C PRO A 785 10.51 14.17 23.05
N ILE A 786 9.89 13.29 22.27
CA ILE A 786 9.65 13.54 20.84
C ILE A 786 8.35 14.31 20.65
N ASP A 787 8.38 15.44 19.91
CA ASP A 787 7.17 16.15 19.51
C ASP A 787 6.45 15.39 18.38
N LEU A 788 5.33 14.77 18.72
CA LEU A 788 4.51 14.00 17.79
C LEU A 788 3.84 14.86 16.71
N ASN A 789 3.51 16.13 17.01
CA ASN A 789 2.92 17.04 16.03
C ASN A 789 3.95 17.49 15.00
N GLN A 790 5.16 17.80 15.46
CA GLN A 790 6.28 18.11 14.56
C GLN A 790 6.62 16.90 13.68
N THR A 791 6.64 15.70 14.28
CA THR A 791 6.86 14.45 13.52
C THR A 791 5.75 14.22 12.50
N LYS A 792 4.49 14.48 12.85
CA LYS A 792 3.34 14.41 11.94
C LYS A 792 3.50 15.34 10.74
N GLN A 793 3.90 16.60 10.96
CA GLN A 793 4.14 17.58 9.90
C GLN A 793 5.28 17.15 8.97
N ARG A 794 6.43 16.76 9.55
CA ARG A 794 7.56 16.27 8.78
C ARG A 794 7.21 15.04 7.95
N LEU A 795 6.48 14.09 8.55
CA LEU A 795 6.07 12.88 7.83
C LEU A 795 5.11 13.24 6.69
N ALA A 796 4.18 14.19 6.90
CA ALA A 796 3.27 14.65 5.86
C ALA A 796 3.98 15.20 4.63
N GLU A 797 5.09 15.92 4.82
CA GLU A 797 5.96 16.40 3.74
C GLU A 797 6.66 15.24 3.01
N LEU A 798 7.19 14.26 3.76
CA LEU A 798 7.91 13.12 3.20
C LEU A 798 7.03 12.19 2.36
N ILE A 799 5.77 11.98 2.76
CA ILE A 799 4.83 11.08 2.06
C ILE A 799 3.81 11.82 1.19
N ASN A 800 3.85 13.16 1.18
CA ASN A 800 2.92 14.03 0.45
C ASN A 800 1.42 13.70 0.71
N LYS A 801 1.09 13.37 1.96
CA LYS A 801 -0.24 12.98 2.44
C LYS A 801 -0.31 13.23 3.95
N GLU A 802 -1.48 13.58 4.48
CA GLU A 802 -1.67 13.62 5.94
C GLU A 802 -1.54 12.21 6.56
N PRO A 803 -0.55 11.98 7.46
CA PRO A 803 -0.39 10.70 8.13
C PRO A 803 -1.36 10.55 9.30
N SER A 804 -1.80 9.33 9.55
CA SER A 804 -2.52 8.94 10.76
C SER A 804 -1.58 8.91 11.98
N ASN A 805 -2.14 8.78 13.19
CA ASN A 805 -1.33 8.59 14.39
C ASN A 805 -0.54 7.27 14.34
N GLU A 806 -1.11 6.24 13.72
CA GLU A 806 -0.48 4.93 13.50
C GLU A 806 0.72 5.05 12.56
N ASP A 807 0.58 5.83 11.48
CA ASP A 807 1.69 6.15 10.57
C ASP A 807 2.83 6.86 11.32
N VAL A 808 2.51 7.85 12.18
CA VAL A 808 3.50 8.59 12.97
C VAL A 808 4.24 7.68 13.94
N LEU A 809 3.52 6.82 14.68
CA LEU A 809 4.13 5.88 15.62
C LEU A 809 4.98 4.83 14.90
N SER A 810 4.51 4.33 13.75
CA SER A 810 5.26 3.38 12.92
C SER A 810 6.53 4.00 12.37
N TYR A 811 6.47 5.26 11.94
CA TYR A 811 7.64 6.02 11.49
C TYR A 811 8.63 6.27 12.62
N ILE A 812 8.18 6.59 13.85
CA ILE A 812 9.08 6.74 15.01
C ILE A 812 9.76 5.40 15.35
N MET A 813 9.01 4.30 15.33
CA MET A 813 9.57 2.98 15.63
C MET A 813 10.57 2.52 14.56
N TYR A 814 10.23 2.75 13.28
CA TYR A 814 10.98 2.26 12.13
C TYR A 814 10.99 3.25 10.94
N PRO A 815 11.79 4.33 10.99
CA PRO A 815 11.72 5.40 10.00
C PRO A 815 11.93 4.94 8.56
N GLU A 816 13.04 4.24 8.29
CA GLU A 816 13.39 3.79 6.93
C GLU A 816 12.43 2.72 6.42
N VAL A 817 12.07 1.76 7.28
CA VAL A 817 11.16 0.66 6.93
C VAL A 817 9.79 1.20 6.54
N PHE A 818 9.27 2.15 7.32
CA PHE A 818 7.98 2.77 7.03
C PHE A 818 8.02 3.56 5.72
N LEU A 819 9.07 4.34 5.48
CA LEU A 819 9.22 5.08 4.23
C LEU A 819 9.35 4.14 3.01
N ASP A 820 10.06 3.02 3.15
CA ASP A 820 10.17 2.03 2.08
C ASP A 820 8.86 1.28 1.84
N TYR A 821 8.10 0.97 2.90
CA TYR A 821 6.72 0.49 2.79
C TYR A 821 5.83 1.48 2.00
N GLN A 822 5.90 2.78 2.30
CA GLN A 822 5.12 3.80 1.57
C GLN A 822 5.52 3.86 0.09
N LYS A 823 6.82 3.84 -0.23
CA LYS A 823 7.31 3.78 -1.63
C LYS A 823 6.79 2.53 -2.35
N ASN A 824 6.84 1.38 -1.69
CA ASN A 824 6.34 0.13 -2.24
C ASN A 824 4.82 0.17 -2.45
N TYR A 825 4.05 0.74 -1.52
CA TYR A 825 2.61 0.95 -1.67
C TYR A 825 2.29 1.91 -2.83
N GLU A 826 3.09 2.96 -3.02
CA GLU A 826 2.96 3.84 -4.18
C GLU A 826 3.27 3.11 -5.49
N GLN A 827 4.25 2.21 -5.51
CA GLN A 827 4.65 1.47 -6.69
C GLN A 827 3.70 0.31 -7.05
N PHE A 828 3.31 -0.48 -6.06
CA PHE A 828 2.65 -1.79 -6.20
C PHE A 828 1.22 -1.82 -5.66
N GLY A 829 0.81 -0.78 -4.94
CA GLY A 829 -0.50 -0.71 -4.31
C GLY A 829 -0.61 -1.65 -3.11
N ASP A 830 -1.85 -1.94 -2.73
CA ASP A 830 -2.14 -2.91 -1.69
C ASP A 830 -1.87 -4.33 -2.23
N VAL A 831 -0.81 -4.96 -1.72
CA VAL A 831 -0.41 -6.35 -2.05
C VAL A 831 -0.93 -7.35 -1.02
N THR A 832 -1.59 -6.89 0.05
CA THR A 832 -2.16 -7.73 1.10
C THR A 832 -3.29 -8.60 0.56
N VAL A 833 -4.02 -8.07 -0.43
CA VAL A 833 -5.15 -8.73 -1.12
C VAL A 833 -4.76 -9.93 -1.99
N LEU A 834 -3.46 -10.10 -2.28
CA LEU A 834 -2.98 -11.26 -3.04
C LEU A 834 -3.00 -12.52 -2.15
N ASP A 835 -3.31 -13.67 -2.74
CA ASP A 835 -3.05 -14.94 -2.07
C ASP A 835 -1.54 -15.16 -1.90
N THR A 836 -1.17 -15.95 -0.89
CA THR A 836 0.23 -16.13 -0.49
C THR A 836 1.10 -16.75 -1.58
N ALA A 837 0.55 -17.67 -2.38
CA ALA A 837 1.31 -18.28 -3.47
C ALA A 837 1.60 -17.27 -4.59
N THR A 838 0.63 -16.41 -4.92
CA THR A 838 0.83 -15.31 -5.87
C THR A 838 1.77 -14.24 -5.33
N PHE A 839 1.70 -13.95 -4.03
CA PHE A 839 2.59 -12.99 -3.38
C PHE A 839 4.07 -13.38 -3.50
N PHE A 840 4.42 -14.62 -3.18
CA PHE A 840 5.82 -15.08 -3.21
C PHE A 840 6.33 -15.51 -4.59
N HIS A 841 5.47 -15.98 -5.49
CA HIS A 841 5.91 -16.57 -6.76
C HIS A 841 5.28 -15.97 -8.02
N GLY A 842 4.41 -14.96 -7.89
CA GLY A 842 3.76 -14.32 -9.04
C GLY A 842 2.77 -15.26 -9.73
N MET A 843 2.84 -15.34 -11.06
CA MET A 843 1.91 -16.13 -11.88
C MET A 843 2.63 -16.98 -12.93
N ARG A 844 2.07 -18.15 -13.23
CA ARG A 844 2.46 -18.99 -14.37
C ARG A 844 1.76 -18.51 -15.64
N THR A 845 2.38 -18.74 -16.80
CA THR A 845 1.71 -18.53 -18.09
C THR A 845 0.47 -19.42 -18.19
N GLY A 846 -0.66 -18.83 -18.57
CA GLY A 846 -1.98 -19.46 -18.64
C GLY A 846 -2.76 -19.48 -17.32
N GLU A 847 -2.15 -19.12 -16.20
CA GLU A 847 -2.82 -19.07 -14.90
C GLU A 847 -3.82 -17.91 -14.84
N SER A 848 -4.97 -18.17 -14.20
CA SER A 848 -5.97 -17.16 -13.84
C SER A 848 -6.10 -17.10 -12.33
N ILE A 849 -6.12 -15.89 -11.78
CA ILE A 849 -6.34 -15.62 -10.35
C ILE A 849 -7.49 -14.65 -10.14
N GLU A 850 -8.11 -14.72 -8.98
CA GLU A 850 -9.15 -13.80 -8.52
C GLU A 850 -8.64 -13.00 -7.34
N VAL A 851 -8.49 -11.69 -7.50
CA VAL A 851 -7.99 -10.78 -6.45
C VAL A 851 -9.14 -9.90 -5.98
N GLN A 852 -9.61 -10.14 -4.77
CA GLN A 852 -10.67 -9.34 -4.15
C GLN A 852 -10.09 -8.06 -3.54
N ILE A 853 -10.27 -6.93 -4.21
CA ILE A 853 -9.70 -5.64 -3.77
C ILE A 853 -10.62 -4.87 -2.81
N GLU A 854 -11.94 -5.07 -2.93
CA GLU A 854 -12.98 -4.52 -2.04
C GLU A 854 -14.19 -5.47 -2.08
N LYS A 855 -15.10 -5.35 -1.11
CA LYS A 855 -16.38 -6.08 -1.15
C LYS A 855 -17.14 -5.75 -2.44
N GLY A 856 -17.41 -6.77 -3.26
CA GLY A 856 -18.07 -6.63 -4.57
C GLY A 856 -17.15 -6.19 -5.72
N LYS A 857 -15.83 -6.09 -5.52
CA LYS A 857 -14.86 -5.77 -6.58
C LYS A 857 -13.76 -6.82 -6.64
N THR A 858 -13.80 -7.64 -7.68
CA THR A 858 -12.80 -8.68 -7.97
C THR A 858 -12.06 -8.34 -9.26
N LEU A 859 -10.75 -8.51 -9.24
CA LEU A 859 -9.91 -8.49 -10.42
C LEU A 859 -9.67 -9.94 -10.84
N ILE A 860 -10.18 -10.32 -12.01
CA ILE A 860 -9.87 -11.58 -12.68
C ILE A 860 -8.65 -11.29 -13.56
N ILE A 861 -7.49 -11.80 -13.14
CA ILE A 861 -6.22 -11.57 -13.80
C ILE A 861 -5.78 -12.89 -14.42
N LYS A 862 -5.52 -12.90 -15.72
CA LYS A 862 -4.93 -14.04 -16.43
C LYS A 862 -3.62 -13.62 -17.07
N LEU A 863 -2.54 -14.35 -16.81
CA LEU A 863 -1.26 -14.13 -17.49
C LEU A 863 -1.25 -14.91 -18.81
N ASN A 864 -1.33 -14.22 -19.94
CA ASN A 864 -1.39 -14.86 -21.26
C ASN A 864 0.00 -15.20 -21.80
N GLN A 865 0.95 -14.27 -21.68
CA GLN A 865 2.28 -14.43 -22.26
C GLN A 865 3.34 -13.58 -21.53
N ILE A 866 4.57 -14.09 -21.49
CA ILE A 866 5.76 -13.37 -21.05
C ILE A 866 6.64 -13.16 -22.29
N GLY A 867 6.97 -11.91 -22.61
CA GLY A 867 7.87 -11.57 -23.70
C GLY A 867 9.33 -11.86 -23.38
N GLU A 868 10.12 -12.05 -24.44
CA GLU A 868 11.58 -12.02 -24.34
C GLU A 868 12.08 -10.63 -23.95
N PRO A 869 13.23 -10.54 -23.26
CA PRO A 869 13.78 -9.27 -22.83
C PRO A 869 14.33 -8.50 -24.03
N ASP A 870 14.09 -7.19 -24.05
CA ASP A 870 14.70 -6.28 -25.02
C ASP A 870 16.19 -6.05 -24.73
N SER A 871 16.84 -5.20 -25.53
CA SER A 871 18.27 -4.86 -25.35
C SER A 871 18.59 -4.13 -24.04
N GLU A 872 17.59 -3.54 -23.41
CA GLU A 872 17.72 -2.92 -22.10
C GLU A 872 17.40 -3.90 -20.99
N GLY A 873 16.90 -5.10 -21.27
CA GLY A 873 16.46 -6.08 -20.27
C GLY A 873 15.02 -5.84 -19.80
N ASN A 874 14.20 -5.07 -20.52
CA ASN A 874 12.78 -4.95 -20.24
C ASN A 874 12.02 -6.09 -20.91
N ARG A 875 11.13 -6.75 -20.18
CA ARG A 875 10.16 -7.71 -20.71
C ARG A 875 8.77 -7.10 -20.73
N ILE A 876 7.98 -7.46 -21.73
CA ILE A 876 6.56 -7.11 -21.80
C ILE A 876 5.75 -8.33 -21.37
N MET A 877 4.94 -8.19 -20.32
CA MET A 877 4.01 -9.21 -19.87
C MET A 877 2.60 -8.87 -20.35
N TYR A 878 1.91 -9.86 -20.93
CA TYR A 878 0.59 -9.74 -21.49
C TYR A 878 -0.44 -10.38 -20.57
N PHE A 879 -1.30 -9.56 -19.98
CA PHE A 879 -2.39 -9.99 -19.11
C PHE A 879 -3.75 -9.82 -19.79
N ASP A 880 -4.73 -10.58 -19.32
CA ASP A 880 -6.13 -10.22 -19.39
C ASP A 880 -6.59 -9.80 -17.99
N LEU A 881 -7.12 -8.59 -17.86
CA LEU A 881 -7.71 -8.05 -16.64
C LEU A 881 -9.21 -7.81 -16.88
N ASN A 882 -10.08 -8.63 -16.30
CA ASN A 882 -11.54 -8.55 -16.45
C ASN A 882 -12.01 -8.51 -17.92
N GLY A 883 -11.44 -9.37 -18.77
CA GLY A 883 -11.76 -9.45 -20.21
C GLY A 883 -11.09 -8.35 -21.05
N GLN A 884 -9.98 -7.78 -20.57
CA GLN A 884 -9.25 -6.71 -21.24
C GLN A 884 -7.75 -7.00 -21.33
N GLY A 885 -7.21 -7.00 -22.55
CA GLY A 885 -5.77 -7.08 -22.77
C GLY A 885 -5.02 -5.93 -22.07
N ARG A 886 -3.92 -6.28 -21.42
CA ARG A 886 -3.04 -5.35 -20.69
C ARG A 886 -1.59 -5.74 -20.95
N GLU A 887 -0.77 -4.74 -21.20
CA GLU A 887 0.67 -4.88 -21.31
C GLU A 887 1.30 -4.26 -20.06
N VAL A 888 2.22 -4.99 -19.42
CA VAL A 888 2.98 -4.50 -18.27
C VAL A 888 4.46 -4.70 -18.56
N VAL A 889 5.21 -3.60 -18.56
CA VAL A 889 6.66 -3.63 -18.74
C VAL A 889 7.31 -3.87 -17.38
N VAL A 890 8.23 -4.84 -17.32
CA VAL A 890 9.01 -5.18 -16.13
C VAL A 890 10.48 -5.32 -16.50
N LYS A 891 11.36 -4.75 -15.67
CA LYS A 891 12.81 -4.92 -15.81
C LYS A 891 13.23 -6.29 -15.29
N ASP A 892 13.86 -7.09 -16.13
CA ASP A 892 14.52 -8.34 -15.76
C ASP A 892 15.89 -8.00 -15.15
N ARG A 893 16.03 -8.19 -13.84
CA ARG A 893 17.24 -7.85 -13.07
C ARG A 893 18.37 -8.86 -13.27
N SER A 894 18.08 -10.06 -13.79
CA SER A 894 19.11 -11.04 -14.12
C SER A 894 19.94 -10.61 -15.33
N ILE A 895 19.37 -9.76 -16.18
CA ILE A 895 20.02 -9.23 -17.37
C ILE A 895 20.74 -7.94 -16.98
N THR A 896 22.01 -8.09 -16.64
CA THR A 896 22.92 -6.94 -16.60
C THR A 896 23.04 -6.45 -18.05
N SER A 897 22.63 -5.21 -18.32
CA SER A 897 22.82 -4.59 -19.64
C SER A 897 24.32 -4.47 -19.93
N THR A 898 24.91 -5.54 -20.46
CA THR A 898 26.35 -5.67 -20.73
C THR A 898 26.75 -4.90 -21.99
N LYS A 899 25.81 -4.22 -22.64
CA LYS A 899 26.15 -3.20 -23.62
C LYS A 899 26.30 -1.85 -22.94
N VAL A 900 27.49 -1.61 -22.38
CA VAL A 900 28.11 -0.31 -22.70
C VAL A 900 28.28 -0.36 -24.22
N VAL A 901 27.32 0.21 -24.97
CA VAL A 901 27.52 0.49 -26.38
C VAL A 901 28.62 1.56 -26.42
N ARG A 902 29.88 1.14 -26.39
CA ARG A 902 30.97 2.04 -26.76
C ARG A 902 30.68 2.42 -28.19
N LYS A 903 30.39 3.70 -28.43
CA LYS A 903 30.13 4.24 -29.76
C LYS A 903 31.26 3.76 -30.67
N LYS A 904 30.94 2.92 -31.65
CA LYS A 904 31.95 2.42 -32.59
C LYS A 904 32.39 3.60 -33.45
N ALA A 905 33.68 3.68 -33.73
CA ALA A 905 34.16 4.58 -34.79
C ALA A 905 33.46 4.20 -36.10
N GLU A 906 33.00 5.19 -36.84
CA GLU A 906 32.36 4.98 -38.13
C GLU A 906 33.45 4.73 -39.17
N PRO A 907 33.41 3.62 -39.94
CA PRO A 907 34.48 3.29 -40.89
C PRO A 907 34.70 4.35 -41.97
N THR A 908 33.69 5.18 -42.24
CA THR A 908 33.69 6.22 -43.28
C THR A 908 34.03 7.61 -42.74
N ASN A 909 34.15 7.80 -41.43
CA ASN A 909 34.39 9.11 -40.81
C ASN A 909 35.84 9.23 -40.34
N LYS A 910 36.64 10.04 -41.04
CA LYS A 910 38.08 10.22 -40.75
C LYS A 910 38.36 10.89 -39.41
N GLU A 911 37.38 11.55 -38.79
CA GLU A 911 37.50 12.20 -37.48
C GLU A 911 37.29 11.21 -36.31
N HIS A 912 36.88 9.96 -36.58
CA HIS A 912 36.70 8.93 -35.55
C HIS A 912 37.90 7.97 -35.52
N VAL A 913 38.67 7.98 -34.43
CA VAL A 913 39.74 7.00 -34.18
C VAL A 913 39.19 5.84 -33.35
N GLY A 914 38.98 4.68 -33.98
CA GLY A 914 38.53 3.45 -33.30
C GLY A 914 39.70 2.60 -32.79
N ALA A 915 39.47 1.85 -31.71
CA ALA A 915 40.43 0.85 -31.25
C ALA A 915 40.61 -0.25 -32.31
N THR A 916 41.84 -0.49 -32.75
CA THR A 916 42.15 -1.48 -33.80
C THR A 916 42.12 -2.92 -33.31
N MET A 917 42.23 -3.13 -32.00
CA MET A 917 42.17 -4.42 -31.33
C MET A 917 41.70 -4.26 -29.87
N PRO A 918 41.25 -5.35 -29.20
CA PRO A 918 40.87 -5.31 -27.79
C PRO A 918 42.03 -4.90 -26.87
N GLY A 919 41.76 -4.11 -25.83
CA GLY A 919 42.76 -3.64 -24.85
C GLY A 919 42.17 -2.73 -23.76
N SER A 920 43.02 -2.19 -22.89
CA SER A 920 42.66 -1.27 -21.79
C SER A 920 43.33 0.09 -21.98
N ILE A 921 42.68 1.19 -21.57
CA ILE A 921 43.29 2.54 -21.58
C ILE A 921 44.25 2.62 -20.40
N ILE A 922 45.55 2.79 -20.69
CA ILE A 922 46.60 2.89 -19.66
C ILE A 922 46.72 4.33 -19.17
N GLU A 923 46.61 5.30 -20.07
CA GLU A 923 46.80 6.72 -19.77
C GLU A 923 46.01 7.56 -20.79
N VAL A 924 45.40 8.67 -20.34
CA VAL A 924 44.68 9.63 -21.19
C VAL A 924 45.52 10.89 -21.26
N LEU A 925 46.07 11.17 -22.44
CA LEU A 925 47.04 12.26 -22.63
C LEU A 925 46.39 13.57 -23.12
N VAL A 926 45.10 13.55 -23.46
CA VAL A 926 44.31 14.71 -23.91
C VAL A 926 42.85 14.54 -23.52
#